data_AF-A0A3M7GGA8-F1
#
_entry.id   AF-A0A3M7GGA8-F1
#
_cell.length_a   1.000
_cell.length_b   1.000
_cell.length_c   1.000
_cell.angle_alpha   90.00
_cell.angle_beta   90.00
_cell.angle_gamma   90.00
#
_symmetry.space_group_name_H-M   'P 1'
#
loop_
_entity.id
_entity.type
_entity.pdbx_description
1 polymer ?
#
loop_
_entity_poly.entity_id
_entity_poly.type
_entity_poly.pdbx_seq_one_letter_code
_entity_poly.pdbx_strand_id
1 'polypeptide(L)'
;MTTVSSVSLAAHDTHEDASRCFRFFDRLVHVIRFSLEYYQPGIGRQQYCIDMPPTVSKNAGTRQDGGSSITGSCGLKLPVLLQPTLSARPPKFQSNQASYQQSHSYLITLYTFLAGRASSHYSHNMGAEKYPEVQGGGSLILAWQVRNKKVLIVGGGEVAAGRILNLLNADAKVTVISPRDGLNDEVAYRIEQKQVEYHDKKFEPSDLDDPAITMVLTAIDEPDASTQIWKLCKEKRIAANIADVPPECDFYFGSVHRDGPLQIMVSTNGNGPKMANIVRRRIASSLPPNIGDAIAKVGMLRKKLRVLVPENDEGPKRMQWMSKVCVSWTLEDLCEMDEEDMEQLLQYYASNQVPEFSQIRLGEKPDEWAFDGSFGWACVLPTSIFRASCSGPSPTHTMSSSTTATNSSGGRAYYEGDVDFDVLAARDPEFAAICKVSKNKRWVDFQDPKVVKQLTNSLLKHDFGLELQLPDDRLCPPVPVRWNYIRWIQELIDTTSDTYSDRYDPGREVKGLDIGVGASCIYGLLACKTRPGWLMAGSDIDAHSIQHARVNVESNNLADRIRLVQTDSNDPLIPLRQMQCETLDFVMTNPPFYDLMQDMQSSYTNKHAPPSAICTGSENEMICPGGDIGFVTRILDESLQLGDRVQWYTAMLGKMSSLQRIVSQLKETGVSNFAVTCLQAGHRTKRWAVAWSFRDFRPRNDVARHGELVHAVLPSPTAQTIAVPMMSAEWAGKKVDATLKELDVQRQWRAETFTGVMETKGNVWSRAARRKRKFAGPTEGKEDADVRMKNEDGAQSDEEEGQMALAVKIICKQEEVQLRWLKGNDYVLFTSFCGMMKRALTGKA
;
A
#
# COMPACT_ATOMS: atom_id res chain seq x y z
N MET A 1 -54.14 19.75 -4.25
CA MET A 1 -52.84 20.45 -4.26
C MET A 1 -52.03 19.83 -3.11
N THR A 2 -51.17 18.84 -3.39
CA THR A 2 -49.73 18.99 -3.73
C THR A 2 -48.90 19.41 -2.50
N THR A 3 -47.84 18.72 -2.07
CA THR A 3 -47.10 17.57 -2.65
C THR A 3 -46.14 16.94 -1.64
N VAL A 4 -45.83 15.63 -1.77
CA VAL A 4 -44.55 14.96 -1.39
C VAL A 4 -44.19 14.91 0.12
N SER A 5 -43.38 13.99 0.67
CA SER A 5 -43.23 12.52 0.56
C SER A 5 -42.22 12.06 1.64
N SER A 6 -42.44 10.92 2.30
CA SER A 6 -41.38 9.95 2.71
C SER A 6 -41.96 8.82 3.58
N VAL A 7 -41.30 7.66 3.54
CA VAL A 7 -41.66 6.45 4.31
C VAL A 7 -40.42 6.00 5.09
N SER A 8 -40.61 5.53 6.33
CA SER A 8 -39.51 4.99 7.14
C SER A 8 -39.94 3.73 7.92
N LEU A 9 -39.59 2.58 7.33
CA LEU A 9 -39.51 1.23 7.89
C LEU A 9 -38.69 0.43 6.87
N ALA A 10 -37.96 -0.63 7.16
CA ALA A 10 -37.31 -1.17 8.34
C ALA A 10 -36.64 -2.44 7.80
N ALA A 11 -35.38 -2.71 8.11
CA ALA A 11 -34.70 -3.93 7.67
C ALA A 11 -33.82 -4.46 8.82
N HIS A 12 -34.18 -5.63 9.33
CA HIS A 12 -33.47 -6.32 10.41
C HIS A 12 -32.56 -7.43 9.86
N ASP A 13 -31.51 -7.74 10.62
CA ASP A 13 -30.74 -8.99 10.68
C ASP A 13 -30.59 -9.92 9.46
N THR A 14 -29.35 -10.04 8.98
CA THR A 14 -28.77 -11.32 8.50
C THR A 14 -27.26 -11.37 8.80
N HIS A 15 -26.86 -11.45 10.09
CA HIS A 15 -25.44 -11.37 10.48
C HIS A 15 -24.88 -12.57 11.29
N GLU A 16 -25.62 -13.67 11.45
CA GLU A 16 -25.15 -14.83 12.25
C GLU A 16 -24.24 -15.82 11.51
N ASP A 17 -24.45 -16.11 10.22
CA ASP A 17 -23.86 -17.28 9.55
C ASP A 17 -22.32 -17.25 9.43
N ALA A 18 -21.70 -16.07 9.45
CA ALA A 18 -20.24 -15.95 9.51
C ALA A 18 -19.63 -16.71 10.70
N SER A 19 -20.35 -16.81 11.83
CA SER A 19 -19.92 -17.52 13.05
C SER A 19 -20.18 -19.05 13.02
N ARG A 20 -20.89 -19.55 12.01
CA ARG A 20 -20.99 -20.99 11.68
C ARG A 20 -19.90 -21.39 10.68
N CYS A 21 -19.72 -20.60 9.61
CA CYS A 21 -18.70 -20.86 8.59
C CYS A 21 -17.28 -21.04 9.14
N PHE A 22 -16.85 -20.23 10.11
CA PHE A 22 -15.49 -20.33 10.67
C PHE A 22 -15.24 -21.62 11.46
N ARG A 23 -16.24 -22.11 12.22
CA ARG A 23 -16.12 -23.37 12.98
C ARG A 23 -16.17 -24.63 12.12
N PHE A 24 -16.72 -24.53 10.90
CA PHE A 24 -16.55 -25.57 9.89
C PHE A 24 -15.15 -25.56 9.29
N PHE A 25 -14.54 -24.38 9.14
CA PHE A 25 -13.17 -24.22 8.61
C PHE A 25 -12.11 -24.82 9.54
N ASP A 26 -12.16 -24.54 10.85
CA ASP A 26 -11.22 -25.16 11.83
C ASP A 26 -11.30 -26.69 11.82
N ARG A 27 -12.51 -27.26 11.72
CA ARG A 27 -12.70 -28.72 11.63
C ARG A 27 -12.20 -29.28 10.31
N LEU A 28 -12.44 -28.61 9.19
CA LEU A 28 -11.97 -29.08 7.87
C LEU A 28 -10.45 -29.01 7.76
N VAL A 29 -9.82 -27.95 8.30
CA VAL A 29 -8.34 -27.85 8.36
C VAL A 29 -7.76 -28.93 9.27
N HIS A 30 -8.40 -29.25 10.41
CA HIS A 30 -7.97 -30.38 11.24
C HIS A 30 -8.08 -31.72 10.50
N VAL A 31 -9.20 -32.00 9.82
CA VAL A 31 -9.38 -33.24 9.05
C VAL A 31 -8.36 -33.35 7.91
N ILE A 32 -8.10 -32.27 7.17
CA ILE A 32 -7.09 -32.26 6.10
C ILE A 32 -5.68 -32.48 6.66
N ARG A 33 -5.35 -31.94 7.83
CA ARG A 33 -4.06 -32.18 8.49
C ARG A 33 -3.91 -33.64 8.95
N PHE A 34 -4.95 -34.18 9.61
CA PHE A 34 -4.97 -35.56 10.09
C PHE A 34 -4.93 -36.59 8.95
N SER A 35 -5.58 -36.31 7.81
CA SER A 35 -5.54 -37.17 6.61
C SER A 35 -4.23 -37.07 5.81
N LEU A 36 -3.36 -36.08 6.08
CA LEU A 36 -2.04 -35.97 5.44
C LEU A 36 -0.89 -36.51 6.31
N GLU A 37 -1.10 -36.66 7.62
CA GLU A 37 -0.13 -37.31 8.53
C GLU A 37 -0.29 -38.85 8.59
N TYR A 38 -1.33 -39.41 7.96
CA TYR A 38 -1.57 -40.86 7.84
C TYR A 38 -1.74 -41.34 6.39
N TYR A 39 -0.74 -41.08 5.53
CA TYR A 39 -0.66 -41.70 4.20
C TYR A 39 0.77 -42.06 3.76
N GLN A 40 1.33 -43.14 4.34
CA GLN A 40 2.52 -43.79 3.79
C GLN A 40 2.14 -44.95 2.86
N PRO A 41 2.55 -44.95 1.58
CA PRO A 41 2.59 -46.14 0.75
C PRO A 41 3.77 -47.00 1.21
N GLY A 42 3.50 -48.04 1.99
CA GLY A 42 4.54 -48.94 2.51
C GLY A 42 5.21 -49.75 1.39
N ILE A 43 6.54 -49.63 1.25
CA ILE A 43 7.34 -50.50 0.37
C ILE A 43 7.45 -51.88 1.02
N GLY A 44 6.49 -52.75 0.68
CA GLY A 44 6.44 -54.12 1.21
C GLY A 44 7.56 -55.00 0.68
N ARG A 45 8.61 -55.21 1.48
CA ARG A 45 9.43 -56.43 1.44
C ARG A 45 8.88 -57.44 2.43
N GLN A 46 8.06 -58.38 1.95
CA GLN A 46 7.95 -59.70 2.58
C GLN A 46 8.24 -60.78 1.55
N GLN A 47 8.91 -61.84 2.01
CA GLN A 47 9.56 -62.83 1.19
C GLN A 47 8.82 -64.15 1.32
N TYR A 48 8.06 -64.52 0.29
CA TYR A 48 7.56 -65.88 0.13
C TYR A 48 8.43 -66.62 -0.87
N CYS A 49 8.87 -67.81 -0.46
CA CYS A 49 9.51 -68.80 -1.33
C CYS A 49 8.54 -69.96 -1.58
N ILE A 50 8.90 -70.82 -2.54
CA ILE A 50 8.30 -72.14 -2.83
C ILE A 50 7.05 -72.11 -3.74
N ASP A 51 7.35 -72.35 -5.03
CA ASP A 51 6.69 -73.24 -5.99
C ASP A 51 5.27 -72.97 -6.54
N MET A 52 5.26 -72.53 -7.82
CA MET A 52 4.94 -73.34 -9.03
C MET A 52 3.69 -74.24 -9.07
N PRO A 53 3.08 -74.50 -10.26
CA PRO A 53 3.05 -73.76 -11.53
C PRO A 53 1.56 -73.67 -12.02
N PRO A 54 1.16 -73.73 -13.32
CA PRO A 54 1.77 -73.41 -14.64
C PRO A 54 0.90 -72.32 -15.37
N THR A 55 0.76 -72.11 -16.70
CA THR A 55 1.23 -72.71 -17.98
C THR A 55 1.08 -71.68 -19.13
N VAL A 56 1.76 -71.90 -20.27
CA VAL A 56 1.39 -71.47 -21.66
C VAL A 56 1.49 -69.98 -22.05
N SER A 57 2.13 -69.75 -23.20
CA SER A 57 2.25 -68.50 -23.95
C SER A 57 1.38 -68.49 -25.22
N LYS A 58 1.13 -67.29 -25.78
CA LYS A 58 0.79 -66.96 -27.19
C LYS A 58 0.51 -65.45 -27.31
N ASN A 59 0.80 -64.74 -28.41
CA ASN A 59 1.64 -65.06 -29.56
C ASN A 59 2.05 -63.76 -30.31
N ALA A 60 2.91 -63.89 -31.34
CA ALA A 60 3.29 -62.88 -32.35
C ALA A 60 4.18 -61.69 -31.89
N GLY A 61 5.13 -61.19 -32.70
CA GLY A 61 5.74 -61.83 -33.87
C GLY A 61 6.30 -60.89 -34.95
N THR A 62 7.64 -60.92 -35.15
CA THR A 62 8.39 -60.45 -36.35
C THR A 62 8.32 -58.93 -36.70
N ARG A 63 9.31 -58.30 -37.35
CA ARG A 63 10.48 -58.77 -38.15
C ARG A 63 11.60 -57.70 -38.19
N GLN A 64 12.86 -58.13 -38.33
CA GLN A 64 13.95 -57.67 -39.27
C GLN A 64 14.03 -56.20 -39.79
N ASP A 65 15.18 -55.57 -40.07
CA ASP A 65 16.65 -55.91 -40.06
C ASP A 65 17.43 -54.70 -39.45
N GLY A 66 18.70 -54.71 -39.00
CA GLY A 66 20.00 -54.93 -39.69
C GLY A 66 20.59 -53.61 -40.25
N GLY A 67 21.87 -53.21 -40.09
CA GLY A 67 23.02 -53.75 -39.33
C GLY A 67 24.35 -53.00 -39.64
N SER A 68 25.45 -53.29 -38.91
CA SER A 68 26.88 -52.93 -39.17
C SER A 68 27.34 -51.44 -39.10
N SER A 69 28.59 -51.07 -38.75
CA SER A 69 29.68 -51.75 -37.98
C SER A 69 30.91 -50.83 -37.68
N ILE A 70 31.71 -51.19 -36.64
CA ILE A 70 33.20 -51.03 -36.51
C ILE A 70 33.78 -49.58 -36.36
N THR A 71 34.67 -49.21 -35.42
CA THR A 71 35.51 -49.92 -34.37
C THR A 71 35.30 -49.23 -32.98
N GLY A 72 36.07 -49.27 -31.87
CA GLY A 72 37.42 -49.75 -31.45
C GLY A 72 38.52 -48.67 -31.48
N SER A 73 39.56 -48.61 -30.62
CA SER A 73 39.98 -49.31 -29.36
C SER A 73 41.13 -48.47 -28.69
N CYS A 74 41.85 -48.75 -27.58
CA CYS A 74 41.98 -49.84 -26.58
C CYS A 74 42.76 -49.33 -25.32
N GLY A 75 42.92 -50.13 -24.23
CA GLY A 75 44.02 -49.96 -23.23
C GLY A 75 43.64 -50.01 -21.72
N LEU A 76 44.41 -50.73 -20.88
CA LEU A 76 44.18 -50.90 -19.43
C LEU A 76 45.40 -51.51 -18.67
N LYS A 77 45.68 -51.12 -17.39
CA LYS A 77 46.03 -51.95 -16.18
C LYS A 77 46.96 -51.32 -15.09
N LEU A 78 46.44 -51.20 -13.84
CA LEU A 78 46.94 -51.77 -12.53
C LEU A 78 48.38 -51.47 -11.97
N PRO A 79 48.76 -51.84 -10.69
CA PRO A 79 48.19 -51.54 -9.33
C PRO A 79 49.28 -51.25 -8.21
N VAL A 80 48.95 -51.39 -6.89
CA VAL A 80 49.78 -51.89 -5.71
C VAL A 80 49.94 -51.04 -4.38
N LEU A 81 49.32 -51.55 -3.28
CA LEU A 81 49.68 -51.71 -1.81
C LEU A 81 50.12 -50.62 -0.74
N LEU A 82 49.60 -50.85 0.50
CA LEU A 82 50.22 -50.84 1.89
C LEU A 82 50.19 -49.62 2.89
N GLN A 83 50.38 -49.94 4.20
CA GLN A 83 50.37 -49.13 5.46
C GLN A 83 51.63 -49.47 6.34
N PRO A 84 51.78 -49.26 7.69
CA PRO A 84 51.07 -48.46 8.75
C PRO A 84 52.00 -47.73 9.82
N THR A 85 51.40 -47.14 10.90
CA THR A 85 51.79 -47.14 12.37
C THR A 85 51.91 -45.83 13.22
N LEU A 86 51.20 -45.83 14.38
CA LEU A 86 51.49 -45.34 15.77
C LEU A 86 52.04 -43.92 16.13
N SER A 87 51.35 -43.18 17.05
CA SER A 87 51.83 -42.84 18.45
C SER A 87 51.05 -41.73 19.23
N ALA A 88 50.67 -42.01 20.49
CA ALA A 88 50.51 -41.15 21.70
C ALA A 88 49.62 -39.85 21.77
N ARG A 89 49.49 -39.30 23.01
CA ARG A 89 48.55 -38.27 23.57
C ARG A 89 49.30 -37.45 24.67
N PRO A 90 48.73 -36.40 25.34
CA PRO A 90 47.81 -35.29 24.99
C PRO A 90 48.42 -33.94 25.54
N PRO A 91 47.69 -32.91 26.08
CA PRO A 91 46.36 -32.34 25.82
C PRO A 91 46.36 -30.82 25.49
N LYS A 92 45.23 -30.28 24.98
CA LYS A 92 44.63 -28.98 25.40
C LYS A 92 43.25 -28.72 24.73
N PHE A 93 42.51 -27.75 25.27
CA PHE A 93 41.17 -27.36 24.84
C PHE A 93 41.14 -26.69 23.45
N GLN A 94 40.13 -27.01 22.64
CA GLN A 94 39.47 -26.05 21.74
C GLN A 94 38.03 -26.51 21.42
N SER A 95 37.19 -25.58 20.94
CA SER A 95 35.73 -25.71 20.84
C SER A 95 35.25 -26.36 19.53
N ASN A 96 34.12 -27.09 19.61
CA ASN A 96 33.47 -27.67 18.43
C ASN A 96 32.77 -26.60 17.56
N GLN A 97 33.28 -26.37 16.35
CA GLN A 97 32.54 -25.78 15.22
C GLN A 97 32.62 -26.73 14.01
N ALA A 98 31.74 -27.74 13.96
CA ALA A 98 31.66 -28.66 12.81
C ALA A 98 30.32 -29.45 12.68
N SER A 99 29.18 -28.91 13.14
CA SER A 99 27.89 -29.64 13.08
C SER A 99 26.66 -28.76 12.81
N TYR A 100 26.81 -27.70 12.01
CA TYR A 100 25.71 -26.77 11.69
C TYR A 100 25.60 -26.37 10.20
N GLN A 101 26.25 -27.11 9.30
CA GLN A 101 26.32 -26.77 7.86
C GLN A 101 25.55 -27.71 6.92
N GLN A 102 24.91 -28.78 7.42
CA GLN A 102 24.21 -29.75 6.57
C GLN A 102 22.66 -29.67 6.63
N SER A 103 22.10 -28.87 7.55
CA SER A 103 20.64 -28.70 7.72
C SER A 103 20.06 -27.50 6.96
N HIS A 104 20.87 -26.47 6.66
CA HIS A 104 20.39 -25.23 6.03
C HIS A 104 20.18 -25.34 4.50
N SER A 105 20.83 -26.29 3.83
CA SER A 105 20.72 -26.45 2.36
C SER A 105 19.29 -26.78 1.91
N TYR A 106 18.60 -27.67 2.63
CA TYR A 106 17.27 -28.16 2.23
C TYR A 106 16.13 -27.15 2.43
N LEU A 107 16.22 -26.24 3.42
CA LEU A 107 15.22 -25.20 3.61
C LEU A 107 15.37 -24.05 2.60
N ILE A 108 16.61 -23.70 2.23
CA ILE A 108 16.88 -22.67 1.22
C ILE A 108 16.36 -23.14 -0.15
N THR A 109 16.65 -24.38 -0.58
CA THR A 109 16.15 -24.90 -1.86
C THR A 109 14.61 -24.86 -1.93
N LEU A 110 13.91 -25.20 -0.85
CA LEU A 110 12.44 -25.18 -0.84
C LEU A 110 11.87 -23.75 -0.88
N TYR A 111 12.50 -22.78 -0.21
CA TYR A 111 12.08 -21.38 -0.27
C TYR A 111 12.38 -20.73 -1.62
N THR A 112 13.54 -20.98 -2.23
CA THR A 112 13.85 -20.50 -3.59
C THR A 112 12.86 -21.06 -4.63
N PHE A 113 12.42 -22.32 -4.47
CA PHE A 113 11.46 -22.97 -5.36
C PHE A 113 10.02 -22.41 -5.25
N LEU A 114 9.67 -21.78 -4.12
CA LEU A 114 8.34 -21.19 -3.91
C LEU A 114 8.31 -19.67 -4.07
N ALA A 115 9.37 -18.95 -3.68
CA ALA A 115 9.48 -17.51 -3.89
C ALA A 115 9.77 -17.14 -5.37
N GLY A 116 10.51 -17.99 -6.09
CA GLY A 116 10.96 -17.72 -7.47
C GLY A 116 9.89 -17.72 -8.57
N ARG A 117 8.59 -17.81 -8.23
CA ARG A 117 7.46 -17.86 -9.19
C ARG A 117 6.43 -16.75 -9.05
N ALA A 118 6.61 -15.82 -8.12
CA ALA A 118 5.64 -14.74 -7.86
C ALA A 118 5.88 -13.44 -8.65
N SER A 119 6.88 -13.36 -9.55
CA SER A 119 7.13 -12.16 -10.36
C SER A 119 7.87 -12.44 -11.69
N SER A 120 7.50 -13.52 -12.41
CA SER A 120 8.25 -13.97 -13.60
C SER A 120 7.42 -14.66 -14.70
N HIS A 121 6.16 -14.25 -14.92
CA HIS A 121 5.33 -14.75 -16.03
C HIS A 121 4.79 -13.66 -16.99
N TYR A 122 5.48 -12.52 -17.12
CA TYR A 122 5.45 -11.69 -18.35
C TYR A 122 6.74 -10.85 -18.50
N SER A 123 7.88 -11.54 -18.59
CA SER A 123 9.14 -10.97 -19.10
C SER A 123 9.78 -11.97 -20.06
N HIS A 124 10.51 -11.49 -21.07
CA HIS A 124 11.14 -12.35 -22.08
C HIS A 124 12.26 -13.19 -21.47
N ASN A 125 12.03 -14.50 -21.38
CA ASN A 125 13.11 -15.47 -21.28
C ASN A 125 13.45 -15.94 -22.71
N MET A 126 14.65 -15.64 -23.22
CA MET A 126 15.05 -16.02 -24.59
C MET A 126 15.46 -17.51 -24.66
N GLY A 127 14.44 -18.36 -24.52
CA GLY A 127 14.42 -19.79 -24.82
C GLY A 127 13.05 -20.13 -25.41
N ALA A 128 12.62 -19.34 -26.41
CA ALA A 128 11.24 -19.29 -26.84
C ALA A 128 10.83 -20.52 -27.66
N GLU A 129 10.23 -21.51 -27.00
CA GLU A 129 9.24 -22.36 -27.66
C GLU A 129 8.15 -21.45 -28.25
N LYS A 130 7.87 -21.63 -29.55
CA LYS A 130 7.09 -20.68 -30.34
C LYS A 130 5.63 -20.55 -29.89
N TYR A 131 5.14 -21.51 -29.12
CA TYR A 131 3.78 -21.62 -28.61
C TYR A 131 3.84 -22.24 -27.20
N PRO A 132 2.95 -21.85 -26.26
CA PRO A 132 2.90 -22.44 -24.92
C PRO A 132 2.34 -23.87 -24.94
N GLU A 133 2.72 -24.66 -23.94
CA GLU A 133 2.16 -26.01 -23.70
C GLU A 133 0.64 -25.96 -23.44
N VAL A 134 -0.11 -26.89 -24.03
CA VAL A 134 -1.59 -26.91 -23.95
C VAL A 134 -2.06 -27.56 -22.65
N GLN A 135 -2.57 -26.74 -21.73
CA GLN A 135 -3.14 -27.21 -20.46
C GLN A 135 -4.62 -27.57 -20.62
N GLY A 136 -4.94 -28.87 -20.52
CA GLY A 136 -6.32 -29.38 -20.56
C GLY A 136 -7.11 -29.16 -19.27
N GLY A 137 -8.41 -29.45 -19.30
CA GLY A 137 -9.30 -29.38 -18.12
C GLY A 137 -9.83 -27.99 -17.76
N GLY A 138 -9.50 -26.96 -18.54
CA GLY A 138 -10.07 -25.61 -18.44
C GLY A 138 -11.48 -25.49 -19.04
N SER A 139 -12.39 -24.76 -18.38
CA SER A 139 -13.60 -24.26 -19.04
C SER A 139 -13.27 -23.08 -19.96
N LEU A 140 -13.78 -23.07 -21.19
CA LEU A 140 -13.70 -21.90 -22.07
C LEU A 140 -14.63 -20.79 -21.55
N ILE A 141 -14.05 -19.67 -21.12
CA ILE A 141 -14.79 -18.53 -20.59
C ILE A 141 -15.35 -17.69 -21.75
N LEU A 142 -16.67 -17.53 -21.81
CA LEU A 142 -17.38 -16.81 -22.89
C LEU A 142 -18.38 -15.80 -22.33
N ALA A 143 -18.45 -14.62 -22.94
CA ALA A 143 -19.46 -13.60 -22.67
C ALA A 143 -20.68 -13.79 -23.60
N TRP A 144 -21.58 -14.72 -23.24
CA TRP A 144 -22.70 -15.14 -24.10
C TRP A 144 -23.70 -13.99 -24.37
N GLN A 145 -23.81 -13.58 -25.63
CA GLN A 145 -24.73 -12.52 -26.04
C GLN A 145 -26.17 -13.07 -26.14
N VAL A 146 -26.98 -12.83 -25.10
CA VAL A 146 -28.40 -13.24 -25.00
C VAL A 146 -29.41 -12.10 -25.21
N ARG A 147 -28.94 -10.85 -25.36
CA ARG A 147 -29.75 -9.66 -25.62
C ARG A 147 -30.82 -9.89 -26.70
N ASN A 148 -32.07 -9.58 -26.37
CA ASN A 148 -33.29 -9.77 -27.17
C ASN A 148 -33.66 -11.21 -27.59
N LYS A 149 -32.87 -12.23 -27.23
CA LYS A 149 -33.19 -13.64 -27.52
C LYS A 149 -34.17 -14.19 -26.49
N LYS A 150 -35.01 -15.15 -26.88
CA LYS A 150 -35.89 -15.85 -25.93
C LYS A 150 -35.09 -16.91 -25.17
N VAL A 151 -35.28 -16.93 -23.85
CA VAL A 151 -34.65 -17.87 -22.91
C VAL A 151 -35.74 -18.41 -21.99
N LEU A 152 -35.87 -19.73 -21.96
CA LEU A 152 -36.88 -20.43 -21.16
C LEU A 152 -36.30 -20.80 -19.78
N ILE A 153 -37.05 -20.46 -18.73
CA ILE A 153 -36.85 -20.95 -17.36
C ILE A 153 -37.93 -21.99 -17.09
N VAL A 154 -37.54 -23.17 -16.62
CA VAL A 154 -38.46 -24.19 -16.10
C VAL A 154 -38.28 -24.29 -14.58
N GLY A 155 -39.34 -24.02 -13.83
CA GLY A 155 -39.34 -23.90 -12.37
C GLY A 155 -39.29 -22.45 -11.87
N GLY A 156 -39.78 -22.21 -10.65
CA GLY A 156 -39.97 -20.86 -10.09
C GLY A 156 -39.39 -20.64 -8.69
N GLY A 157 -38.57 -21.56 -8.17
CA GLY A 157 -37.98 -21.46 -6.84
C GLY A 157 -36.74 -20.55 -6.74
N GLU A 158 -36.00 -20.67 -5.64
CA GLU A 158 -34.82 -19.85 -5.30
C GLU A 158 -33.76 -19.81 -6.42
N VAL A 159 -33.47 -20.96 -7.04
CA VAL A 159 -32.51 -21.06 -8.15
C VAL A 159 -33.01 -20.30 -9.38
N ALA A 160 -34.32 -20.32 -9.64
CA ALA A 160 -34.94 -19.62 -10.76
C ALA A 160 -34.82 -18.10 -10.62
N ALA A 161 -35.05 -17.54 -9.42
CA ALA A 161 -34.85 -16.10 -9.14
C ALA A 161 -33.43 -15.64 -9.54
N GLY A 162 -32.42 -16.36 -9.07
CA GLY A 162 -31.02 -16.08 -9.41
C GLY A 162 -30.71 -16.24 -10.91
N ARG A 163 -31.37 -17.15 -11.64
CA ARG A 163 -31.23 -17.26 -13.10
C ARG A 163 -31.92 -16.09 -13.82
N ILE A 164 -33.17 -15.78 -13.46
CA ILE A 164 -33.98 -14.70 -14.03
C ILE A 164 -33.26 -13.35 -13.89
N LEU A 165 -32.75 -13.02 -12.70
CA LEU A 165 -32.01 -11.77 -12.47
C LEU A 165 -30.77 -11.65 -13.37
N ASN A 166 -30.00 -12.73 -13.56
CA ASN A 166 -28.83 -12.72 -14.44
C ASN A 166 -29.20 -12.56 -15.93
N LEU A 167 -30.32 -13.14 -16.37
CA LEU A 167 -30.82 -13.00 -17.75
C LEU A 167 -31.38 -11.61 -18.03
N LEU A 168 -32.15 -11.02 -17.11
CA LEU A 168 -32.67 -9.66 -17.22
C LEU A 168 -31.54 -8.63 -17.25
N ASN A 169 -30.48 -8.84 -16.43
CA ASN A 169 -29.25 -8.04 -16.49
C ASN A 169 -28.46 -8.19 -17.81
N ALA A 170 -28.85 -9.11 -18.70
CA ALA A 170 -28.26 -9.35 -20.02
C ALA A 170 -29.24 -9.06 -21.18
N ASP A 171 -30.31 -8.30 -20.91
CA ASP A 171 -31.37 -7.91 -21.85
C ASP A 171 -32.06 -9.12 -22.55
N ALA A 172 -32.10 -10.29 -21.92
CA ALA A 172 -32.77 -11.47 -22.48
C ALA A 172 -34.30 -11.35 -22.35
N LYS A 173 -35.04 -11.95 -23.30
CA LYS A 173 -36.49 -12.14 -23.19
C LYS A 173 -36.76 -13.42 -22.41
N VAL A 174 -37.05 -13.27 -21.13
CA VAL A 174 -37.22 -14.40 -20.21
C VAL A 174 -38.68 -14.87 -20.21
N THR A 175 -38.88 -16.16 -20.43
CA THR A 175 -40.17 -16.85 -20.28
C THR A 175 -40.05 -17.85 -19.14
N VAL A 176 -40.98 -17.84 -18.20
CA VAL A 176 -40.99 -18.72 -17.01
C VAL A 176 -42.17 -19.68 -17.10
N ILE A 177 -41.89 -20.98 -17.00
CA ILE A 177 -42.91 -22.03 -16.88
C ILE A 177 -42.77 -22.66 -15.50
N SER A 178 -43.77 -22.42 -14.66
CA SER A 178 -43.88 -22.99 -13.32
C SER A 178 -45.33 -22.91 -12.86
N PRO A 179 -45.86 -23.93 -12.15
CA PRO A 179 -47.05 -23.73 -11.32
C PRO A 179 -46.86 -22.52 -10.38
N ARG A 180 -47.94 -21.81 -10.10
CA ARG A 180 -47.97 -20.69 -9.15
C ARG A 180 -47.68 -21.12 -7.71
N ASP A 181 -48.11 -22.33 -7.35
CA ASP A 181 -47.77 -22.96 -6.08
C ASP A 181 -46.27 -23.31 -6.07
N GLY A 182 -45.50 -22.63 -5.22
CA GLY A 182 -44.05 -22.79 -5.11
C GLY A 182 -43.20 -21.74 -5.82
N LEU A 183 -43.79 -20.65 -6.33
CA LEU A 183 -43.01 -19.48 -6.75
C LEU A 183 -42.27 -18.83 -5.56
N ASN A 184 -40.99 -18.48 -5.76
CA ASN A 184 -40.22 -17.63 -4.86
C ASN A 184 -40.68 -16.15 -4.98
N ASP A 185 -40.57 -15.39 -3.88
CA ASP A 185 -41.04 -13.99 -3.78
C ASP A 185 -40.46 -13.06 -4.86
N GLU A 186 -39.17 -13.18 -5.21
CA GLU A 186 -38.61 -12.41 -6.32
C GLU A 186 -39.22 -12.84 -7.66
N VAL A 187 -39.40 -14.14 -7.90
CA VAL A 187 -40.01 -14.63 -9.15
C VAL A 187 -41.44 -14.10 -9.30
N ALA A 188 -42.25 -14.16 -8.24
CA ALA A 188 -43.58 -13.56 -8.20
C ALA A 188 -43.54 -12.05 -8.49
N TYR A 189 -42.64 -11.31 -7.83
CA TYR A 189 -42.44 -9.88 -8.08
C TYR A 189 -42.05 -9.57 -9.54
N ARG A 190 -41.13 -10.33 -10.15
CA ARG A 190 -40.73 -10.14 -11.57
C ARG A 190 -41.91 -10.37 -12.53
N ILE A 191 -42.82 -11.28 -12.20
CA ILE A 191 -44.05 -11.55 -12.95
C ILE A 191 -45.04 -10.38 -12.81
N GLU A 192 -45.28 -9.89 -11.59
CA GLU A 192 -46.16 -8.74 -11.33
C GLU A 192 -45.67 -7.45 -12.02
N GLN A 193 -44.35 -7.20 -11.99
CA GLN A 193 -43.72 -6.09 -12.70
C GLN A 193 -43.65 -6.29 -14.23
N LYS A 194 -44.19 -7.41 -14.76
CA LYS A 194 -44.19 -7.78 -16.18
C LYS A 194 -42.80 -7.78 -16.83
N GLN A 195 -41.78 -8.15 -16.05
CA GLN A 195 -40.39 -8.23 -16.50
C GLN A 195 -40.09 -9.58 -17.17
N VAL A 196 -40.96 -10.57 -16.98
CA VAL A 196 -40.89 -11.89 -17.64
C VAL A 196 -42.24 -12.25 -18.26
N GLU A 197 -42.22 -13.06 -19.32
CA GLU A 197 -43.40 -13.82 -19.78
C GLU A 197 -43.61 -15.00 -18.80
N TYR A 198 -44.86 -15.34 -18.47
CA TYR A 198 -45.15 -16.37 -17.46
C TYR A 198 -46.31 -17.27 -17.87
N HIS A 199 -46.13 -18.58 -17.70
CA HIS A 199 -47.16 -19.59 -17.89
C HIS A 199 -47.32 -20.43 -16.63
N ASP A 200 -48.52 -20.36 -16.04
CA ASP A 200 -48.94 -21.05 -14.83
C ASP A 200 -49.29 -22.53 -15.14
N LYS A 201 -48.25 -23.32 -15.45
CA LYS A 201 -48.35 -24.76 -15.75
C LYS A 201 -47.04 -25.49 -15.47
N LYS A 202 -47.08 -26.82 -15.56
CA LYS A 202 -45.86 -27.65 -15.69
C LYS A 202 -45.33 -27.60 -17.13
N PHE A 203 -44.04 -27.89 -17.29
CA PHE A 203 -43.39 -28.00 -18.60
C PHE A 203 -43.95 -29.17 -19.41
N GLU A 204 -44.18 -28.94 -20.70
CA GLU A 204 -44.56 -29.94 -21.70
C GLU A 204 -43.56 -29.90 -22.87
N PRO A 205 -43.26 -31.02 -23.57
CA PRO A 205 -42.26 -31.02 -24.66
C PRO A 205 -42.50 -30.01 -25.78
N SER A 206 -43.77 -29.62 -26.00
CA SER A 206 -44.22 -28.59 -26.94
C SER A 206 -43.79 -27.17 -26.55
N ASP A 207 -43.42 -26.92 -25.29
CA ASP A 207 -42.85 -25.62 -24.87
C ASP A 207 -41.48 -25.34 -25.49
N LEU A 208 -40.85 -26.36 -26.10
CA LEU A 208 -39.63 -26.23 -26.90
C LEU A 208 -39.90 -26.19 -28.42
N ASP A 209 -41.15 -26.06 -28.87
CA ASP A 209 -41.49 -25.91 -30.29
C ASP A 209 -41.39 -24.46 -30.79
N ASP A 210 -41.25 -23.46 -29.90
CA ASP A 210 -40.96 -22.07 -30.25
C ASP A 210 -39.49 -21.93 -30.74
N PRO A 211 -39.24 -21.68 -32.04
CA PRO A 211 -37.89 -21.61 -32.59
C PRO A 211 -37.11 -20.34 -32.16
N ALA A 212 -37.73 -19.41 -31.44
CA ALA A 212 -37.05 -18.27 -30.85
C ALA A 212 -36.30 -18.62 -29.54
N ILE A 213 -36.58 -19.78 -28.93
CA ILE A 213 -35.90 -20.25 -27.71
C ILE A 213 -34.47 -20.67 -28.04
N THR A 214 -33.51 -19.90 -27.52
CA THR A 214 -32.07 -20.14 -27.78
C THR A 214 -31.33 -20.79 -26.62
N MET A 215 -31.94 -20.82 -25.44
CA MET A 215 -31.38 -21.33 -24.20
C MET A 215 -32.50 -21.75 -23.25
N VAL A 216 -32.27 -22.83 -22.49
CA VAL A 216 -33.16 -23.35 -21.44
C VAL A 216 -32.37 -23.50 -20.15
N LEU A 217 -32.92 -23.00 -19.05
CA LEU A 217 -32.38 -23.18 -17.70
C LEU A 217 -33.43 -23.91 -16.86
N THR A 218 -33.12 -25.07 -16.29
CA THR A 218 -34.03 -25.75 -15.36
C THR A 218 -33.66 -25.47 -13.91
N ALA A 219 -34.68 -25.32 -13.09
CA ALA A 219 -34.64 -25.00 -11.67
C ALA A 219 -35.83 -25.69 -10.96
N ILE A 220 -35.93 -27.01 -11.17
CA ILE A 220 -36.95 -27.88 -10.57
C ILE A 220 -36.28 -29.03 -9.80
N ASP A 221 -36.88 -29.43 -8.68
CA ASP A 221 -36.31 -30.44 -7.77
C ASP A 221 -36.52 -31.91 -8.23
N GLU A 222 -36.97 -32.11 -9.48
CA GLU A 222 -37.29 -33.42 -10.08
C GLU A 222 -36.18 -33.80 -11.11
N PRO A 223 -35.24 -34.70 -10.76
CA PRO A 223 -34.07 -34.97 -11.60
C PRO A 223 -34.44 -35.62 -12.94
N ASP A 224 -35.31 -36.64 -12.93
CA ASP A 224 -35.71 -37.35 -14.15
C ASP A 224 -36.39 -36.42 -15.17
N ALA A 225 -37.20 -35.48 -14.68
CA ALA A 225 -37.81 -34.43 -15.50
C ALA A 225 -36.76 -33.46 -16.05
N SER A 226 -35.79 -33.02 -15.24
CA SER A 226 -34.68 -32.17 -15.69
C SER A 226 -33.82 -32.85 -16.76
N THR A 227 -33.46 -34.11 -16.56
CA THR A 227 -32.73 -34.94 -17.54
C THR A 227 -33.52 -35.14 -18.82
N GLN A 228 -34.86 -35.28 -18.74
CA GLN A 228 -35.71 -35.36 -19.92
C GLN A 228 -35.79 -34.03 -20.68
N ILE A 229 -35.88 -32.89 -19.98
CA ILE A 229 -35.77 -31.55 -20.60
C ILE A 229 -34.41 -31.38 -21.29
N TRP A 230 -33.31 -31.80 -20.66
CA TRP A 230 -31.97 -31.76 -21.25
C TRP A 230 -31.89 -32.54 -22.56
N LYS A 231 -32.41 -33.79 -22.60
CA LYS A 231 -32.45 -34.62 -23.83
C LYS A 231 -33.21 -33.91 -24.96
N LEU A 232 -34.40 -33.38 -24.68
CA LEU A 232 -35.20 -32.64 -25.68
C LEU A 232 -34.45 -31.38 -26.18
N CYS A 233 -33.71 -30.69 -25.30
CA CYS A 233 -32.83 -29.60 -25.70
C CYS A 233 -31.67 -30.07 -26.59
N LYS A 234 -31.05 -31.23 -26.31
CA LYS A 234 -29.99 -31.80 -27.17
C LYS A 234 -30.51 -32.11 -28.57
N GLU A 235 -31.67 -32.77 -28.67
CA GLU A 235 -32.33 -33.10 -29.94
C GLU A 235 -32.63 -31.85 -30.77
N LYS A 236 -33.20 -30.81 -30.14
CA LYS A 236 -33.52 -29.52 -30.75
C LYS A 236 -32.31 -28.58 -30.92
N ARG A 237 -31.10 -28.99 -30.48
CA ARG A 237 -29.84 -28.21 -30.48
C ARG A 237 -29.90 -26.90 -29.67
N ILE A 238 -30.74 -26.87 -28.64
CA ILE A 238 -30.88 -25.75 -27.71
C ILE A 238 -29.83 -25.87 -26.59
N ALA A 239 -29.26 -24.73 -26.17
CA ALA A 239 -28.31 -24.68 -25.07
C ALA A 239 -29.01 -24.88 -23.71
N ALA A 240 -28.52 -25.80 -22.89
CA ALA A 240 -29.12 -26.20 -21.63
C ALA A 240 -28.16 -26.03 -20.44
N ASN A 241 -28.68 -25.50 -19.34
CA ASN A 241 -28.06 -25.59 -18.02
C ASN A 241 -29.08 -26.17 -17.03
N ILE A 242 -28.77 -27.34 -16.48
CA ILE A 242 -29.57 -28.01 -15.46
C ILE A 242 -29.01 -27.63 -14.08
N ALA A 243 -29.87 -27.22 -13.15
CA ALA A 243 -29.45 -26.93 -11.79
C ALA A 243 -28.81 -28.17 -11.14
N ASP A 244 -27.60 -28.00 -10.57
CA ASP A 244 -26.85 -28.99 -9.79
C ASP A 244 -26.60 -30.37 -10.43
N VAL A 245 -26.77 -30.50 -11.76
CA VAL A 245 -26.37 -31.69 -12.55
C VAL A 245 -25.28 -31.31 -13.57
N PRO A 246 -23.99 -31.27 -13.18
CA PRO A 246 -22.90 -30.85 -14.06
C PRO A 246 -22.74 -31.62 -15.38
N PRO A 247 -22.92 -32.96 -15.43
CA PRO A 247 -22.84 -33.72 -16.70
C PRO A 247 -23.90 -33.32 -17.75
N GLU A 248 -24.99 -32.68 -17.31
CA GLU A 248 -26.12 -32.29 -18.15
C GLU A 248 -26.14 -30.77 -18.39
N CYS A 249 -24.97 -30.13 -18.39
CA CYS A 249 -24.80 -28.70 -18.64
C CYS A 249 -23.88 -28.45 -19.84
N ASP A 250 -24.32 -27.61 -20.79
CA ASP A 250 -23.44 -27.10 -21.85
C ASP A 250 -22.51 -25.97 -21.33
N PHE A 251 -22.89 -25.33 -20.23
CA PHE A 251 -22.17 -24.23 -19.59
C PHE A 251 -22.46 -24.14 -18.09
N TYR A 252 -21.55 -23.51 -17.35
CA TYR A 252 -21.66 -23.29 -15.90
C TYR A 252 -21.73 -21.80 -15.56
N PHE A 253 -22.46 -21.45 -14.50
CA PHE A 253 -22.43 -20.12 -13.91
C PHE A 253 -21.25 -20.02 -12.93
N GLY A 254 -20.30 -19.13 -13.21
CA GLY A 254 -19.19 -18.83 -12.29
C GLY A 254 -19.56 -17.81 -11.20
N SER A 255 -18.61 -17.46 -10.33
CA SER A 255 -18.81 -16.36 -9.39
C SER A 255 -18.59 -15.03 -10.10
N VAL A 256 -19.68 -14.32 -10.42
CA VAL A 256 -19.66 -13.05 -11.16
C VAL A 256 -19.65 -11.85 -10.23
N HIS A 257 -18.77 -10.87 -10.50
CA HIS A 257 -18.87 -9.50 -10.03
C HIS A 257 -19.25 -8.62 -11.23
N ARG A 258 -20.14 -7.65 -10.99
CA ARG A 258 -20.52 -6.64 -11.96
C ARG A 258 -20.47 -5.26 -11.32
N ASP A 259 -19.99 -4.29 -12.08
CA ASP A 259 -20.14 -2.86 -11.82
C ASP A 259 -20.42 -2.16 -13.15
N GLY A 260 -21.62 -1.58 -13.30
CA GLY A 260 -22.11 -1.06 -14.58
C GLY A 260 -21.91 -2.03 -15.76
N PRO A 261 -21.09 -1.68 -16.77
CA PRO A 261 -20.70 -2.54 -17.89
C PRO A 261 -19.54 -3.53 -17.59
N LEU A 262 -18.80 -3.37 -16.49
CA LEU A 262 -17.74 -4.32 -16.12
C LEU A 262 -18.36 -5.64 -15.65
N GLN A 263 -17.91 -6.76 -16.20
CA GLN A 263 -18.24 -8.09 -15.69
C GLN A 263 -16.98 -8.93 -15.53
N ILE A 264 -16.76 -9.45 -14.32
CA ILE A 264 -15.64 -10.35 -13.99
C ILE A 264 -16.23 -11.67 -13.49
N MET A 265 -15.95 -12.76 -14.19
CA MET A 265 -16.34 -14.11 -13.77
C MET A 265 -15.12 -14.90 -13.29
N VAL A 266 -15.20 -15.46 -12.07
CA VAL A 266 -14.24 -16.46 -11.60
C VAL A 266 -14.86 -17.85 -11.75
N SER A 267 -14.22 -18.70 -12.54
CA SER A 267 -14.51 -20.14 -12.64
C SER A 267 -13.46 -20.95 -11.87
N THR A 268 -13.87 -22.08 -11.32
CA THR A 268 -12.98 -23.15 -10.81
C THR A 268 -13.32 -24.52 -11.44
N ASN A 269 -14.04 -24.50 -12.57
CA ASN A 269 -14.47 -25.67 -13.32
C ASN A 269 -15.22 -26.69 -12.43
N GLY A 270 -16.15 -26.18 -11.61
CA GLY A 270 -16.92 -26.93 -10.61
C GLY A 270 -16.23 -27.09 -9.24
N ASN A 271 -14.91 -26.97 -9.15
CA ASN A 271 -14.17 -27.26 -7.92
C ASN A 271 -14.32 -26.16 -6.86
N GLY A 272 -15.20 -26.38 -5.88
CA GLY A 272 -15.30 -25.52 -4.69
C GLY A 272 -15.77 -24.08 -4.99
N PRO A 273 -17.05 -23.84 -5.34
CA PRO A 273 -17.58 -22.52 -5.69
C PRO A 273 -17.38 -21.44 -4.59
N LYS A 274 -17.20 -21.85 -3.34
CA LYS A 274 -16.81 -20.96 -2.23
C LYS A 274 -15.45 -20.29 -2.45
N MET A 275 -14.48 -20.98 -3.05
CA MET A 275 -13.18 -20.42 -3.42
C MET A 275 -13.31 -19.38 -4.53
N ALA A 276 -14.10 -19.68 -5.58
CA ALA A 276 -14.39 -18.74 -6.64
C ALA A 276 -15.00 -17.42 -6.10
N ASN A 277 -15.89 -17.51 -5.11
CA ASN A 277 -16.48 -16.34 -4.46
C ASN A 277 -15.48 -15.55 -3.61
N ILE A 278 -14.54 -16.22 -2.91
CA ILE A 278 -13.45 -15.56 -2.15
C ILE A 278 -12.51 -14.80 -3.10
N VAL A 279 -12.04 -15.45 -4.17
CA VAL A 279 -11.17 -14.83 -5.17
C VAL A 279 -11.86 -13.65 -5.85
N ARG A 280 -13.12 -13.82 -6.27
CA ARG A 280 -13.94 -12.73 -6.84
C ARG A 280 -14.09 -11.55 -5.87
N ARG A 281 -14.34 -11.79 -4.57
CA ARG A 281 -14.40 -10.71 -3.56
C ARG A 281 -13.07 -9.98 -3.45
N ARG A 282 -11.94 -10.69 -3.50
CA ARG A 282 -10.61 -10.07 -3.44
C ARG A 282 -10.36 -9.17 -4.65
N ILE A 283 -10.66 -9.65 -5.86
CA ILE A 283 -10.57 -8.87 -7.11
C ILE A 283 -11.46 -7.61 -7.03
N ALA A 284 -12.73 -7.77 -6.63
CA ALA A 284 -13.65 -6.64 -6.47
C ALA A 284 -13.16 -5.62 -5.43
N SER A 285 -12.53 -6.08 -4.33
CA SER A 285 -11.96 -5.20 -3.29
C SER A 285 -10.65 -4.49 -3.68
N SER A 286 -10.10 -4.78 -4.86
CA SER A 286 -8.91 -4.12 -5.42
C SER A 286 -9.21 -3.23 -6.63
N LEU A 287 -10.49 -3.04 -6.99
CA LEU A 287 -10.93 -2.09 -8.00
C LEU A 287 -11.33 -0.77 -7.33
N PRO A 288 -11.13 0.39 -7.99
CA PRO A 288 -11.72 1.64 -7.53
C PRO A 288 -13.25 1.57 -7.45
N PRO A 289 -13.89 2.40 -6.61
CA PRO A 289 -15.34 2.58 -6.66
C PRO A 289 -15.76 3.13 -8.03
N ASN A 290 -16.93 2.69 -8.51
CA ASN A 290 -17.54 3.12 -9.77
C ASN A 290 -16.66 2.90 -11.03
N ILE A 291 -15.84 1.85 -11.04
CA ILE A 291 -15.06 1.44 -12.22
C ILE A 291 -15.95 1.14 -13.45
N GLY A 292 -17.24 0.83 -13.22
CA GLY A 292 -18.25 0.78 -14.28
C GLY A 292 -18.43 2.10 -15.03
N ASP A 293 -18.40 3.23 -14.34
CA ASP A 293 -18.53 4.57 -14.94
C ASP A 293 -17.27 4.96 -15.72
N ALA A 294 -16.07 4.58 -15.26
CA ALA A 294 -14.82 4.77 -16.01
C ALA A 294 -14.88 4.16 -17.42
N ILE A 295 -15.44 2.94 -17.54
CA ILE A 295 -15.63 2.27 -18.83
C ILE A 295 -16.63 3.03 -19.71
N ALA A 296 -17.69 3.59 -19.13
CA ALA A 296 -18.65 4.43 -19.86
C ALA A 296 -18.00 5.75 -20.33
N LYS A 297 -17.18 6.39 -19.49
CA LYS A 297 -16.40 7.61 -19.76
C LYS A 297 -15.37 7.38 -20.87
N VAL A 298 -14.55 6.32 -20.80
CA VAL A 298 -13.65 5.91 -21.90
C VAL A 298 -14.41 5.60 -23.20
N GLY A 299 -15.61 4.99 -23.07
CA GLY A 299 -16.53 4.81 -24.19
C GLY A 299 -17.07 6.11 -24.79
N MET A 300 -17.23 7.16 -23.98
CA MET A 300 -17.62 8.51 -24.42
C MET A 300 -16.46 9.25 -25.09
N LEU A 301 -15.26 9.24 -24.49
CA LEU A 301 -14.03 9.78 -25.07
C LEU A 301 -13.77 9.20 -26.47
N ARG A 302 -13.92 7.87 -26.61
CA ARG A 302 -13.79 7.17 -27.91
C ARG A 302 -14.86 7.57 -28.94
N LYS A 303 -16.04 8.05 -28.50
CA LYS A 303 -17.06 8.65 -29.39
C LYS A 303 -16.68 10.07 -29.77
N LYS A 304 -16.33 10.94 -28.81
CA LYS A 304 -15.89 12.33 -29.08
C LYS A 304 -14.70 12.34 -30.06
N LEU A 305 -13.71 11.44 -29.90
CA LEU A 305 -12.59 11.27 -30.83
C LEU A 305 -13.02 10.90 -32.27
N ARG A 306 -14.05 10.08 -32.44
CA ARG A 306 -14.60 9.71 -33.78
C ARG A 306 -15.41 10.83 -34.43
N VAL A 307 -15.87 11.82 -33.65
CA VAL A 307 -16.53 13.02 -34.17
C VAL A 307 -15.49 14.07 -34.55
N LEU A 308 -14.43 14.22 -33.75
CA LEU A 308 -13.31 15.12 -34.02
C LEU A 308 -12.51 14.72 -35.27
N VAL A 309 -12.31 13.41 -35.48
CA VAL A 309 -11.59 12.85 -36.63
C VAL A 309 -12.47 11.74 -37.22
N PRO A 310 -13.34 12.04 -38.20
CA PRO A 310 -14.31 11.09 -38.77
C PRO A 310 -13.74 10.16 -39.85
N GLU A 311 -12.53 10.42 -40.36
CA GLU A 311 -11.95 9.72 -41.52
C GLU A 311 -11.65 8.25 -41.22
N ASN A 312 -11.90 7.33 -42.15
CA ASN A 312 -11.82 5.88 -41.85
C ASN A 312 -10.39 5.33 -41.79
N ASP A 313 -9.44 5.96 -42.47
CA ASP A 313 -8.01 5.62 -42.53
C ASP A 313 -7.26 5.92 -41.22
N GLU A 314 -7.64 6.98 -40.49
CA GLU A 314 -7.16 7.29 -39.13
C GLU A 314 -7.58 6.24 -38.07
N GLY A 315 -8.33 5.20 -38.45
CA GLY A 315 -8.80 4.12 -37.58
C GLY A 315 -7.74 3.46 -36.69
N PRO A 316 -6.57 3.02 -37.22
CA PRO A 316 -5.51 2.43 -36.42
C PRO A 316 -4.88 3.41 -35.44
N LYS A 317 -4.71 4.69 -35.83
CA LYS A 317 -4.10 5.73 -35.00
C LYS A 317 -5.01 6.12 -33.83
N ARG A 318 -6.33 6.30 -34.07
CA ARG A 318 -7.34 6.45 -33.01
C ARG A 318 -7.32 5.28 -32.03
N MET A 319 -7.09 4.05 -32.50
CA MET A 319 -7.03 2.86 -31.66
C MET A 319 -5.74 2.80 -30.83
N GLN A 320 -4.59 3.09 -31.42
CA GLN A 320 -3.30 3.17 -30.71
C GLN A 320 -3.31 4.27 -29.64
N TRP A 321 -3.80 5.46 -29.98
CA TRP A 321 -3.86 6.59 -29.03
C TRP A 321 -4.84 6.33 -27.88
N MET A 322 -6.04 5.79 -28.14
CA MET A 322 -6.94 5.37 -27.05
C MET A 322 -6.33 4.28 -26.15
N SER A 323 -5.56 3.36 -26.74
CA SER A 323 -4.81 2.35 -25.97
C SER A 323 -3.70 2.97 -25.12
N LYS A 324 -3.05 4.03 -25.62
CA LYS A 324 -2.05 4.81 -24.87
C LYS A 324 -2.69 5.53 -23.68
N VAL A 325 -3.84 6.18 -23.86
CA VAL A 325 -4.61 6.80 -22.75
C VAL A 325 -4.89 5.76 -21.65
N CYS A 326 -5.45 4.60 -22.00
CA CYS A 326 -5.81 3.56 -21.04
C CYS A 326 -4.62 2.82 -20.39
N VAL A 327 -3.37 3.14 -20.78
CA VAL A 327 -2.13 2.58 -20.20
C VAL A 327 -1.31 3.65 -19.47
N SER A 328 -1.43 4.92 -19.86
CA SER A 328 -0.75 6.05 -19.22
C SER A 328 -1.48 6.60 -17.99
N TRP A 329 -2.80 6.42 -17.90
CA TRP A 329 -3.61 6.87 -16.76
C TRP A 329 -3.96 5.70 -15.82
N THR A 330 -4.12 5.99 -14.53
CA THR A 330 -4.56 5.01 -13.53
C THR A 330 -6.05 4.71 -13.66
N LEU A 331 -6.53 3.64 -13.01
CA LEU A 331 -7.97 3.33 -12.98
C LEU A 331 -8.75 4.40 -12.22
N GLU A 332 -8.13 5.00 -11.21
CA GLU A 332 -8.62 6.12 -10.42
C GLU A 332 -8.78 7.39 -11.28
N ASP A 333 -7.77 7.77 -12.08
CA ASP A 333 -7.86 8.90 -13.02
C ASP A 333 -9.03 8.71 -14.01
N LEU A 334 -9.17 7.50 -14.56
CA LEU A 334 -10.24 7.13 -15.49
C LEU A 334 -11.62 7.08 -14.83
N CYS A 335 -11.70 6.78 -13.52
CA CYS A 335 -12.92 6.93 -12.72
C CYS A 335 -13.29 8.41 -12.51
N GLU A 336 -12.31 9.28 -12.28
CA GLU A 336 -12.56 10.69 -12.01
C GLU A 336 -12.90 11.52 -13.26
N MET A 337 -12.25 11.25 -14.41
CA MET A 337 -12.36 11.99 -15.68
C MET A 337 -13.79 12.44 -16.05
N ASP A 338 -14.01 13.74 -16.24
CA ASP A 338 -15.29 14.31 -16.68
C ASP A 338 -15.31 14.71 -18.17
N GLU A 339 -16.33 15.44 -18.61
CA GLU A 339 -16.47 15.84 -20.02
C GLU A 339 -15.54 16.98 -20.45
N GLU A 340 -15.10 17.84 -19.52
CA GLU A 340 -14.14 18.92 -19.77
C GLU A 340 -12.72 18.33 -19.83
N ASP A 341 -12.40 17.38 -18.94
CA ASP A 341 -11.18 16.56 -19.01
C ASP A 341 -11.06 15.87 -20.38
N MET A 342 -12.16 15.27 -20.88
CA MET A 342 -12.19 14.62 -22.19
C MET A 342 -11.94 15.61 -23.34
N GLU A 343 -12.52 16.81 -23.29
CA GLU A 343 -12.38 17.81 -24.37
C GLU A 343 -10.99 18.45 -24.40
N GLN A 344 -10.35 18.60 -23.24
CA GLN A 344 -8.94 18.98 -23.15
C GLN A 344 -8.01 17.86 -23.64
N LEU A 345 -8.25 16.59 -23.24
CA LEU A 345 -7.43 15.45 -23.65
C LEU A 345 -7.39 15.27 -25.18
N LEU A 346 -8.52 15.50 -25.85
CA LEU A 346 -8.65 15.35 -27.30
C LEU A 346 -7.78 16.32 -28.10
N GLN A 347 -7.38 17.46 -27.53
CA GLN A 347 -6.48 18.42 -28.18
C GLN A 347 -5.09 17.80 -28.46
N TYR A 348 -4.67 16.81 -27.65
CA TYR A 348 -3.39 16.11 -27.77
C TYR A 348 -3.41 14.94 -28.78
N TYR A 349 -4.55 14.63 -29.41
CA TYR A 349 -4.62 13.60 -30.44
C TYR A 349 -3.74 13.92 -31.66
N ALA A 350 -3.71 15.18 -32.09
CA ALA A 350 -2.95 15.61 -33.26
C ALA A 350 -1.43 15.40 -33.10
N SER A 351 -0.88 15.64 -31.90
CA SER A 351 0.52 15.38 -31.56
C SER A 351 0.80 13.92 -31.16
N ASN A 352 -0.22 13.05 -31.12
CA ASN A 352 -0.16 11.68 -30.61
C ASN A 352 0.40 11.59 -29.16
N GLN A 353 0.27 12.67 -28.39
CA GLN A 353 0.67 12.74 -26.99
C GLN A 353 -0.51 12.37 -26.08
N VAL A 354 -0.18 11.92 -24.87
CA VAL A 354 -1.15 11.71 -23.78
C VAL A 354 -0.51 12.39 -22.57
N PRO A 355 -1.01 13.57 -22.14
CA PRO A 355 -0.55 14.22 -20.91
C PRO A 355 -1.03 13.43 -19.68
N GLU A 356 -0.49 13.73 -18.52
CA GLU A 356 -1.01 13.22 -17.24
C GLU A 356 -2.38 13.84 -16.92
N PHE A 357 -3.23 13.11 -16.19
CA PHE A 357 -4.57 13.58 -15.80
C PHE A 357 -4.52 14.91 -15.00
N SER A 358 -3.49 15.06 -14.16
CA SER A 358 -3.15 16.28 -13.43
C SER A 358 -2.94 17.49 -14.36
N GLN A 359 -2.22 17.31 -15.47
CA GLN A 359 -1.89 18.37 -16.43
C GLN A 359 -3.14 18.87 -17.16
N ILE A 360 -4.12 17.99 -17.36
CA ILE A 360 -5.41 18.34 -17.96
C ILE A 360 -6.24 19.22 -17.01
N ARG A 361 -6.38 18.81 -15.75
CA ARG A 361 -7.18 19.55 -14.76
C ARG A 361 -6.60 20.91 -14.35
N LEU A 362 -5.33 21.17 -14.66
CA LEU A 362 -4.67 22.43 -14.37
C LEU A 362 -4.78 23.47 -15.52
N GLY A 363 -5.25 23.08 -16.71
CA GLY A 363 -5.59 24.03 -17.79
C GLY A 363 -4.41 24.79 -18.41
N GLU A 364 -3.17 24.35 -18.18
CA GLU A 364 -1.96 24.99 -18.72
C GLU A 364 -1.46 24.29 -20.00
N LYS A 365 -0.90 25.07 -20.92
CA LYS A 365 -0.29 24.53 -22.16
C LYS A 365 1.08 23.89 -21.86
N PRO A 366 1.50 22.88 -22.65
CA PRO A 366 2.68 22.09 -22.36
C PRO A 366 3.99 22.77 -22.77
N ASP A 367 4.48 23.71 -21.96
CA ASP A 367 5.90 24.13 -22.00
C ASP A 367 6.71 23.30 -20.97
N GLU A 368 7.34 22.23 -21.46
CA GLU A 368 8.53 21.54 -20.91
C GLU A 368 8.64 21.29 -19.39
N TRP A 369 8.10 20.16 -18.91
CA TRP A 369 8.56 19.53 -17.65
C TRP A 369 9.71 18.53 -17.87
N ALA A 370 10.85 19.04 -18.32
CA ALA A 370 12.12 18.36 -18.11
C ALA A 370 12.57 18.55 -16.64
N PHE A 371 13.17 17.53 -16.00
CA PHE A 371 13.49 17.57 -14.57
C PHE A 371 14.46 18.71 -14.21
N ASP A 372 13.89 19.78 -13.62
CA ASP A 372 14.49 20.94 -12.95
C ASP A 372 16.00 20.91 -12.67
N GLY A 373 16.43 20.07 -11.74
CA GLY A 373 17.71 20.21 -11.07
C GLY A 373 17.79 21.42 -10.12
N SER A 374 16.75 22.28 -10.07
CA SER A 374 16.74 23.42 -9.15
C SER A 374 16.47 23.01 -7.70
N PHE A 375 17.11 23.76 -6.81
CA PHE A 375 16.91 23.66 -5.37
C PHE A 375 16.00 24.77 -4.86
N GLY A 376 14.71 24.45 -4.71
CA GLY A 376 13.88 25.08 -3.68
C GLY A 376 13.09 26.33 -4.07
N TRP A 377 13.34 26.98 -5.20
CA TRP A 377 12.85 28.36 -5.43
C TRP A 377 12.23 28.62 -6.81
N ALA A 378 11.18 29.46 -6.84
CA ALA A 378 11.17 30.71 -7.61
C ALA A 378 9.79 31.41 -7.59
N CYS A 379 9.77 32.72 -7.85
CA CYS A 379 8.56 33.52 -8.04
C CYS A 379 8.22 33.77 -9.53
N VAL A 380 7.17 34.55 -9.79
CA VAL A 380 6.48 34.72 -11.07
C VAL A 380 7.25 35.56 -12.11
N LEU A 381 7.25 35.12 -13.37
CA LEU A 381 7.61 35.95 -14.54
C LEU A 381 6.35 36.59 -15.15
N PRO A 382 6.35 37.91 -15.48
CA PRO A 382 5.17 38.58 -16.01
C PRO A 382 5.24 38.85 -17.53
N THR A 383 4.40 38.19 -18.32
CA THR A 383 4.00 38.68 -19.66
C THR A 383 2.98 39.82 -19.55
N SER A 384 2.66 40.50 -20.67
CA SER A 384 2.07 41.84 -20.61
C SER A 384 1.17 42.24 -21.78
N ILE A 385 0.20 43.11 -21.48
CA ILE A 385 -0.60 43.95 -22.40
C ILE A 385 -1.71 43.22 -23.16
N PHE A 386 -2.97 43.46 -22.74
CA PHE A 386 -3.85 44.35 -23.50
C PHE A 386 -4.81 45.12 -22.56
N ARG A 387 -5.37 46.24 -23.04
CA ARG A 387 -6.30 47.11 -22.30
C ARG A 387 -7.75 46.87 -22.71
N ALA A 388 -8.66 46.84 -21.74
CA ALA A 388 -10.02 47.36 -21.86
C ALA A 388 -10.53 47.79 -20.47
N SER A 389 -11.34 48.85 -20.41
CA SER A 389 -11.90 49.38 -19.14
C SER A 389 -13.32 48.87 -18.90
N CYS A 390 -13.71 48.73 -17.63
CA CYS A 390 -15.03 49.16 -17.14
C CYS A 390 -14.99 49.40 -15.62
N SER A 391 -15.97 50.16 -15.11
CA SER A 391 -15.96 50.74 -13.75
C SER A 391 -17.15 50.29 -12.89
N GLY A 392 -16.91 49.98 -11.61
CA GLY A 392 -17.93 49.68 -10.60
C GLY A 392 -17.33 49.70 -9.18
N PRO A 393 -18.06 50.15 -8.15
CA PRO A 393 -17.49 50.42 -6.82
C PRO A 393 -17.49 49.21 -5.86
N SER A 394 -16.56 49.23 -4.91
CA SER A 394 -16.43 48.24 -3.82
C SER A 394 -17.44 48.45 -2.68
N PRO A 395 -17.89 47.39 -2.01
CA PRO A 395 -18.30 47.44 -0.61
C PRO A 395 -17.11 47.13 0.31
N THR A 396 -17.04 47.85 1.43
CA THR A 396 -16.00 47.78 2.47
C THR A 396 -15.81 46.38 3.08
N HIS A 397 -14.58 45.85 3.06
CA HIS A 397 -14.15 44.84 4.03
C HIS A 397 -13.59 45.52 5.29
N THR A 398 -14.10 45.14 6.46
CA THR A 398 -13.54 45.52 7.76
C THR A 398 -12.18 44.86 7.96
N MET A 399 -11.18 45.64 8.38
CA MET A 399 -9.88 45.10 8.78
C MET A 399 -10.01 44.36 10.12
N SER A 400 -9.60 43.09 10.14
CA SER A 400 -9.12 42.42 11.34
C SER A 400 -7.60 42.26 11.25
N SER A 401 -6.88 42.69 12.28
CA SER A 401 -5.43 42.54 12.36
C SER A 401 -5.07 41.07 12.61
N SER A 402 -4.19 40.52 11.76
CA SER A 402 -3.62 39.17 11.92
C SER A 402 -2.63 39.14 13.09
N THR A 403 -3.18 39.12 14.31
CA THR A 403 -2.44 38.84 15.54
C THR A 403 -1.79 37.47 15.44
N THR A 404 -0.55 37.34 15.91
CA THR A 404 0.25 36.11 15.86
C THR A 404 -0.46 34.96 16.59
N ALA A 405 -1.08 34.06 15.82
CA ALA A 405 -1.74 32.88 16.34
C ALA A 405 -0.69 31.84 16.79
N THR A 406 -0.45 31.75 18.10
CA THR A 406 0.45 30.76 18.69
C THR A 406 -0.16 29.37 18.65
N ASN A 407 0.19 28.58 17.63
CA ASN A 407 -0.17 27.16 17.59
C ASN A 407 0.40 26.40 18.79
N SER A 408 -0.35 25.39 19.26
CA SER A 408 -0.17 24.73 20.57
C SER A 408 1.02 23.75 20.65
N SER A 409 1.97 23.83 19.72
CA SER A 409 3.14 22.94 19.57
C SER A 409 4.49 23.58 19.96
N GLY A 410 4.48 24.81 20.49
CA GLY A 410 5.64 25.42 21.17
C GLY A 410 6.85 25.71 20.28
N GLY A 411 6.63 25.94 18.98
CA GLY A 411 7.68 26.23 18.00
C GLY A 411 7.15 27.00 16.79
N ARG A 412 8.05 27.34 15.86
CA ARG A 412 7.70 28.01 14.60
C ARG A 412 6.85 27.10 13.70
N ALA A 413 5.89 27.66 12.96
CA ALA A 413 5.11 26.93 11.97
C ALA A 413 5.95 26.49 10.74
N TYR A 414 5.38 25.66 9.87
CA TYR A 414 5.96 25.37 8.55
C TYR A 414 5.98 26.64 7.67
N TYR A 415 6.91 26.73 6.72
CA TYR A 415 6.82 27.69 5.61
C TYR A 415 5.88 27.11 4.55
N GLU A 416 4.59 27.45 4.66
CA GLU A 416 3.53 27.00 3.74
C GLU A 416 3.37 27.92 2.52
N GLY A 417 3.75 29.20 2.65
CA GLY A 417 3.72 30.21 1.58
C GLY A 417 5.10 30.72 1.17
N ASP A 418 5.13 31.55 0.12
CA ASP A 418 6.34 32.23 -0.36
C ASP A 418 6.90 33.22 0.69
N VAL A 419 8.20 33.51 0.61
CA VAL A 419 8.88 34.48 1.51
C VAL A 419 8.50 35.91 1.12
N ASP A 420 7.99 36.68 2.10
CA ASP A 420 7.73 38.11 1.93
C ASP A 420 9.05 38.91 1.94
N PHE A 421 9.56 39.21 0.73
CA PHE A 421 10.78 40.00 0.56
C PHE A 421 10.61 41.48 0.95
N ASP A 422 9.39 42.02 0.94
CA ASP A 422 9.15 43.40 1.35
C ASP A 422 9.27 43.54 2.88
N VAL A 423 8.78 42.55 3.65
CA VAL A 423 9.00 42.42 5.10
C VAL A 423 10.46 42.11 5.44
N LEU A 424 11.11 41.18 4.72
CA LEU A 424 12.50 40.81 5.00
C LEU A 424 13.46 41.99 4.74
N ALA A 425 13.32 42.66 3.60
CA ALA A 425 14.10 43.85 3.22
C ALA A 425 13.62 45.15 3.91
N ALA A 426 12.69 45.07 4.88
CA ALA A 426 12.42 46.13 5.85
C ALA A 426 13.18 45.92 7.17
N ARG A 427 13.81 44.75 7.35
CA ARG A 427 14.49 44.33 8.59
C ARG A 427 15.97 44.03 8.39
N ASP A 428 16.37 43.63 7.19
CA ASP A 428 17.75 43.39 6.77
C ASP A 428 18.16 44.40 5.67
N PRO A 429 19.03 45.39 5.98
CA PRO A 429 19.51 46.38 5.01
C PRO A 429 20.42 45.83 3.91
N GLU A 430 21.15 44.75 4.17
CA GLU A 430 22.05 44.11 3.20
C GLU A 430 21.22 43.34 2.17
N PHE A 431 20.18 42.63 2.62
CA PHE A 431 19.15 42.06 1.76
C PHE A 431 18.42 43.15 0.95
N ALA A 432 18.07 44.27 1.59
CA ALA A 432 17.42 45.38 0.92
C ALA A 432 18.26 46.00 -0.22
N ALA A 433 19.59 45.95 -0.12
CA ALA A 433 20.52 46.46 -1.13
C ALA A 433 20.61 45.54 -2.38
N ILE A 434 20.30 44.25 -2.25
CA ILE A 434 20.30 43.30 -3.38
C ILE A 434 18.90 43.05 -3.98
N CYS A 435 17.83 43.46 -3.29
CA CYS A 435 16.48 43.40 -3.84
C CYS A 435 16.30 44.32 -5.05
N LYS A 436 15.82 43.75 -6.15
CA LYS A 436 15.34 44.49 -7.33
C LYS A 436 13.86 44.85 -7.11
N VAL A 437 13.39 45.97 -7.66
CA VAL A 437 11.98 46.39 -7.54
C VAL A 437 11.33 46.36 -8.92
N SER A 438 10.11 45.80 -9.00
CA SER A 438 9.30 45.80 -10.23
C SER A 438 7.82 45.88 -9.87
N LYS A 439 7.05 46.74 -10.56
CA LYS A 439 5.60 46.92 -10.36
C LYS A 439 5.20 47.07 -8.87
N ASN A 440 5.98 47.83 -8.10
CA ASN A 440 5.82 48.08 -6.66
C ASN A 440 5.89 46.82 -5.75
N LYS A 441 6.62 45.77 -6.17
CA LYS A 441 7.05 44.67 -5.29
C LYS A 441 8.56 44.46 -5.37
N ARG A 442 9.17 44.00 -4.28
CA ARG A 442 10.56 43.51 -4.30
C ARG A 442 10.64 42.09 -4.87
N TRP A 443 11.72 41.81 -5.57
CA TRP A 443 12.11 40.49 -6.07
C TRP A 443 13.64 40.33 -6.01
N VAL A 444 14.11 39.09 -6.09
CA VAL A 444 15.54 38.76 -6.00
C VAL A 444 15.96 37.85 -7.15
N ASP A 445 17.22 37.98 -7.55
CA ASP A 445 17.79 37.27 -8.70
C ASP A 445 18.47 35.96 -8.26
N PHE A 446 17.73 34.84 -8.35
CA PHE A 446 18.19 33.53 -7.90
C PHE A 446 19.34 32.93 -8.75
N GLN A 447 19.74 33.59 -9.84
CA GLN A 447 20.93 33.21 -10.62
C GLN A 447 22.24 33.74 -10.03
N ASP A 448 22.20 34.72 -9.12
CA ASP A 448 23.39 35.25 -8.44
C ASP A 448 23.65 34.47 -7.13
N PRO A 449 24.79 33.76 -6.98
CA PRO A 449 25.15 33.07 -5.74
C PRO A 449 25.13 33.98 -4.50
N LYS A 450 25.49 35.26 -4.66
CA LYS A 450 25.51 36.24 -3.56
C LYS A 450 24.10 36.55 -3.07
N VAL A 451 23.15 36.63 -3.99
CA VAL A 451 21.73 36.83 -3.67
C VAL A 451 21.17 35.64 -2.91
N VAL A 452 21.45 34.41 -3.35
CA VAL A 452 20.99 33.18 -2.68
C VAL A 452 21.63 33.01 -1.30
N LYS A 453 22.94 33.32 -1.17
CA LYS A 453 23.66 33.35 0.13
C LYS A 453 23.11 34.40 1.09
N GLN A 454 22.91 35.63 0.62
CA GLN A 454 22.35 36.68 1.48
C GLN A 454 20.92 36.33 1.91
N LEU A 455 20.04 35.88 1.00
CA LEU A 455 18.68 35.44 1.36
C LEU A 455 18.70 34.35 2.45
N THR A 456 19.60 33.37 2.31
CA THR A 456 19.79 32.29 3.31
C THR A 456 20.23 32.86 4.66
N ASN A 457 21.19 33.79 4.69
CA ASN A 457 21.63 34.46 5.91
C ASN A 457 20.55 35.35 6.54
N SER A 458 19.88 36.17 5.75
CA SER A 458 18.80 37.05 6.19
C SER A 458 17.65 36.27 6.83
N LEU A 459 17.26 35.14 6.22
CA LEU A 459 16.28 34.23 6.80
C LEU A 459 16.78 33.60 8.10
N LEU A 460 17.99 33.04 8.15
CA LEU A 460 18.55 32.44 9.37
C LEU A 460 18.66 33.45 10.53
N LYS A 461 19.11 34.66 10.24
CA LYS A 461 19.29 35.74 11.20
C LYS A 461 17.95 36.27 11.72
N HIS A 462 16.99 36.49 10.82
CA HIS A 462 15.66 36.98 11.15
C HIS A 462 14.78 35.94 11.88
N ASP A 463 14.71 34.73 11.32
CA ASP A 463 13.71 33.73 11.70
C ASP A 463 14.16 32.78 12.81
N PHE A 464 15.46 32.65 13.02
CA PHE A 464 16.07 31.73 13.98
C PHE A 464 17.15 32.37 14.87
N GLY A 465 17.67 33.56 14.52
CA GLY A 465 18.81 34.16 15.22
C GLY A 465 20.10 33.35 15.04
N LEU A 466 20.34 32.89 13.81
CA LEU A 466 21.53 32.14 13.37
C LEU A 466 22.29 32.91 12.28
N GLU A 467 23.61 32.78 12.22
CA GLU A 467 24.44 33.34 11.14
C GLU A 467 25.21 32.22 10.43
N LEU A 468 25.47 32.36 9.13
CA LEU A 468 26.03 31.29 8.30
C LEU A 468 27.14 31.77 7.35
N GLN A 469 28.31 31.15 7.45
CA GLN A 469 29.45 31.36 6.55
C GLN A 469 29.58 30.16 5.62
N LEU A 470 29.58 30.41 4.29
CA LEU A 470 29.67 29.36 3.27
C LEU A 470 30.75 29.71 2.24
N PRO A 471 31.62 28.77 1.85
CA PRO A 471 32.57 28.97 0.76
C PRO A 471 31.80 29.00 -0.58
N ASP A 472 32.43 29.51 -1.64
CA ASP A 472 31.76 29.70 -2.95
C ASP A 472 31.58 28.41 -3.76
N ASP A 473 32.15 27.29 -3.30
CA ASP A 473 32.18 25.98 -3.95
C ASP A 473 31.32 24.89 -3.24
N ARG A 474 30.38 25.29 -2.37
CA ARG A 474 29.47 24.37 -1.64
C ARG A 474 28.00 24.80 -1.72
N LEU A 475 27.10 23.85 -1.46
CA LEU A 475 25.65 24.07 -1.65
C LEU A 475 25.09 25.10 -0.65
N CYS A 476 24.48 26.17 -1.16
CA CYS A 476 23.72 27.11 -0.32
C CYS A 476 22.36 26.50 0.07
N PRO A 477 22.04 26.29 1.37
CA PRO A 477 20.88 25.52 1.78
C PRO A 477 19.58 26.36 1.78
N PRO A 478 18.52 25.94 1.05
CA PRO A 478 17.26 26.68 0.99
C PRO A 478 16.43 26.61 2.29
N VAL A 479 16.57 27.61 3.17
CA VAL A 479 16.12 27.59 4.59
C VAL A 479 14.69 27.03 4.80
N PRO A 480 13.61 27.61 4.26
CA PRO A 480 12.25 27.04 4.28
C PRO A 480 12.08 25.53 4.14
N VAL A 481 12.62 24.87 3.10
CA VAL A 481 12.45 23.41 2.97
C VAL A 481 13.31 22.63 3.96
N ARG A 482 14.46 23.18 4.39
CA ARG A 482 15.27 22.60 5.47
C ARG A 482 14.54 22.68 6.82
N TRP A 483 13.89 23.81 7.11
CA TRP A 483 13.05 23.97 8.29
C TRP A 483 11.82 23.04 8.26
N ASN A 484 11.12 22.94 7.13
CA ASN A 484 9.94 22.07 7.02
C ASN A 484 10.30 20.59 7.32
N TYR A 485 11.49 20.12 6.93
CA TYR A 485 11.97 18.79 7.30
C TYR A 485 12.25 18.65 8.81
N ILE A 486 12.94 19.61 9.42
CA ILE A 486 13.17 19.64 10.88
C ILE A 486 11.85 19.68 11.65
N ARG A 487 10.89 20.48 11.20
CA ARG A 487 9.56 20.59 11.83
C ARG A 487 8.79 19.28 11.78
N TRP A 488 8.89 18.53 10.67
CA TRP A 488 8.29 17.21 10.56
C TRP A 488 8.96 16.17 11.49
N ILE A 489 10.30 16.16 11.58
CA ILE A 489 11.03 15.31 12.54
C ILE A 489 10.66 15.66 13.99
N GLN A 490 10.53 16.95 14.31
CA GLN A 490 10.02 17.40 15.62
C GLN A 490 8.65 16.80 15.93
N GLU A 491 7.74 16.72 14.95
CA GLU A 491 6.41 16.15 15.16
C GLU A 491 6.39 14.61 15.20
N LEU A 492 7.33 13.94 14.52
CA LEU A 492 7.54 12.49 14.69
C LEU A 492 7.99 12.19 16.12
N ILE A 493 8.99 12.93 16.65
CA ILE A 493 9.50 12.76 18.01
C ILE A 493 8.47 13.17 19.08
N ASP A 494 7.81 14.33 18.94
CA ASP A 494 6.77 14.82 19.85
C ASP A 494 5.57 13.85 19.96
N THR A 495 5.32 13.03 18.93
CA THR A 495 4.16 12.10 18.85
C THR A 495 4.55 10.63 18.93
N THR A 496 5.82 10.33 19.19
CA THR A 496 6.29 8.99 19.60
C THR A 496 7.10 9.09 20.90
N SER A 497 6.36 9.02 22.00
CA SER A 497 6.86 9.02 23.38
C SER A 497 6.27 7.84 24.17
N ASP A 498 7.05 7.37 25.14
CA ASP A 498 6.67 6.44 26.19
C ASP A 498 5.52 6.95 27.07
N THR A 499 5.50 8.25 27.36
CA THR A 499 4.42 8.95 28.08
C THR A 499 3.11 9.08 27.29
N TYR A 500 3.07 8.65 26.02
CA TYR A 500 1.95 8.79 25.09
C TYR A 500 1.45 10.25 24.92
N SER A 501 2.37 11.19 25.10
CA SER A 501 2.18 12.58 24.70
C SER A 501 2.13 12.68 23.17
N ASP A 502 1.26 13.56 22.66
CA ASP A 502 1.33 14.09 21.28
C ASP A 502 1.79 15.56 21.29
N ARG A 503 2.46 15.99 22.37
CA ARG A 503 2.92 17.37 22.63
C ARG A 503 4.43 17.37 22.89
N TYR A 504 5.07 18.45 22.44
CA TYR A 504 6.45 18.78 22.79
C TYR A 504 6.67 18.78 24.30
N ASP A 505 7.68 18.02 24.73
CA ASP A 505 8.26 18.10 26.07
C ASP A 505 9.63 18.81 25.99
N PRO A 506 9.79 20.00 26.62
CA PRO A 506 11.07 20.70 26.65
C PRO A 506 12.12 20.03 27.55
N GLY A 507 11.72 19.11 28.43
CA GLY A 507 12.62 18.31 29.27
C GLY A 507 13.19 17.05 28.61
N ARG A 508 12.61 16.59 27.48
CA ARG A 508 13.12 15.42 26.75
C ARG A 508 14.46 15.77 26.07
N GLU A 509 15.52 15.09 26.51
CA GLU A 509 16.75 15.00 25.73
C GLU A 509 16.50 14.16 24.47
N VAL A 510 16.99 14.62 23.31
CA VAL A 510 16.80 13.96 22.00
C VAL A 510 18.12 13.94 21.26
N LYS A 511 18.57 12.77 20.81
CA LYS A 511 19.83 12.57 20.08
C LYS A 511 19.58 12.33 18.59
N GLY A 512 19.87 13.33 17.77
CA GLY A 512 19.77 13.25 16.31
C GLY A 512 21.12 13.00 15.63
N LEU A 513 21.08 12.44 14.42
CA LEU A 513 22.21 12.40 13.49
C LEU A 513 21.80 13.02 12.15
N ASP A 514 22.58 14.00 11.66
CA ASP A 514 22.53 14.50 10.29
C ASP A 514 23.65 13.86 9.43
N ILE A 515 23.28 13.13 8.37
CA ILE A 515 24.24 12.45 7.46
C ILE A 515 24.38 13.31 6.19
N GLY A 516 25.57 13.88 5.99
CA GLY A 516 25.86 14.85 4.93
C GLY A 516 25.53 16.28 5.36
N VAL A 517 26.18 16.75 6.45
CA VAL A 517 25.95 18.11 7.01
C VAL A 517 26.26 19.25 6.01
N GLY A 518 27.17 18.98 5.04
CA GLY A 518 27.76 19.98 4.16
C GLY A 518 28.51 21.08 4.92
N ALA A 519 28.99 22.10 4.21
CA ALA A 519 29.64 23.26 4.83
C ALA A 519 28.71 24.04 5.79
N SER A 520 27.40 23.82 5.70
CA SER A 520 26.39 24.58 6.43
C SER A 520 26.07 24.07 7.84
N CYS A 521 26.08 22.75 8.08
CA CYS A 521 25.44 22.13 9.23
C CYS A 521 23.98 22.60 9.48
N ILE A 522 23.26 22.95 8.40
CA ILE A 522 21.97 23.67 8.47
C ILE A 522 20.94 22.97 9.37
N TYR A 523 20.87 21.64 9.30
CA TYR A 523 19.92 20.86 10.08
C TYR A 523 20.30 20.83 11.57
N GLY A 524 21.58 20.63 11.89
CA GLY A 524 22.08 20.69 13.27
C GLY A 524 21.84 22.05 13.93
N LEU A 525 22.13 23.14 13.21
CA LEU A 525 21.88 24.51 13.69
C LEU A 525 20.39 24.77 13.95
N LEU A 526 19.51 24.48 12.97
CA LEU A 526 18.06 24.66 13.11
C LEU A 526 17.46 23.80 14.23
N ALA A 527 17.92 22.54 14.36
CA ALA A 527 17.51 21.63 15.41
C ALA A 527 17.86 22.17 16.80
N CYS A 528 19.15 22.38 17.08
CA CYS A 528 19.60 22.78 18.42
C CYS A 528 19.11 24.19 18.81
N LYS A 529 18.95 25.10 17.84
CA LYS A 529 18.43 26.46 18.10
C LYS A 529 16.95 26.47 18.48
N THR A 530 16.12 25.61 17.86
CA THR A 530 14.67 25.60 18.10
C THR A 530 14.21 24.60 19.16
N ARG A 531 15.06 23.66 19.57
CA ARG A 531 14.79 22.68 20.64
C ARG A 531 15.95 22.64 21.63
N PRO A 532 15.85 23.25 22.83
CA PRO A 532 16.95 23.29 23.81
C PRO A 532 17.47 21.93 24.28
N GLY A 533 16.61 20.91 24.38
CA GLY A 533 17.00 19.54 24.78
C GLY A 533 17.62 18.68 23.67
N TRP A 534 17.75 19.18 22.44
CA TRP A 534 18.27 18.36 21.33
C TRP A 534 19.80 18.40 21.26
N LEU A 535 20.42 17.23 21.10
CA LEU A 535 21.83 17.03 20.86
C LEU A 535 21.98 16.42 19.47
N MET A 536 22.88 16.97 18.65
CA MET A 536 23.07 16.54 17.27
C MET A 536 24.47 15.97 17.07
N ALA A 537 24.56 14.79 16.48
CA ALA A 537 25.74 14.36 15.74
C ALA A 537 25.59 14.79 14.27
N GLY A 538 26.70 15.00 13.59
CA GLY A 538 26.73 15.28 12.16
C GLY A 538 27.93 14.60 11.49
N SER A 539 27.71 13.93 10.36
CA SER A 539 28.77 13.31 9.57
C SER A 539 28.86 13.91 8.16
N ASP A 540 30.08 13.89 7.61
CA ASP A 540 30.37 14.19 6.20
C ASP A 540 31.66 13.50 5.77
N ILE A 541 31.81 13.29 4.46
CA ILE A 541 33.03 12.76 3.83
C ILE A 541 33.97 13.87 3.34
N ASP A 542 33.46 15.09 3.13
CA ASP A 542 34.28 16.23 2.73
C ASP A 542 34.85 16.97 3.95
N ALA A 543 36.17 16.89 4.12
CA ALA A 543 36.91 17.62 5.15
C ALA A 543 36.72 19.15 5.06
N HIS A 544 36.51 19.70 3.86
CA HIS A 544 36.30 21.14 3.65
C HIS A 544 34.91 21.60 4.14
N SER A 545 33.87 20.80 3.86
CA SER A 545 32.54 20.92 4.48
C SER A 545 32.61 20.80 6.00
N ILE A 546 33.24 19.76 6.55
CA ILE A 546 33.40 19.59 8.01
C ILE A 546 34.06 20.82 8.66
N GLN A 547 35.08 21.40 8.04
CA GLN A 547 35.78 22.54 8.62
C GLN A 547 34.93 23.82 8.63
N HIS A 548 34.12 24.06 7.60
CA HIS A 548 33.15 25.17 7.60
C HIS A 548 31.97 24.92 8.56
N ALA A 549 31.50 23.67 8.64
CA ALA A 549 30.48 23.26 9.60
C ALA A 549 30.92 23.55 11.05
N ARG A 550 32.19 23.30 11.41
CA ARG A 550 32.75 23.66 12.73
C ARG A 550 32.65 25.16 13.00
N VAL A 551 33.13 26.01 12.07
CA VAL A 551 33.08 27.48 12.20
C VAL A 551 31.63 27.97 12.37
N ASN A 552 30.67 27.37 11.65
CA ASN A 552 29.25 27.69 11.77
C ASN A 552 28.65 27.23 13.12
N VAL A 553 29.04 26.06 13.64
CA VAL A 553 28.62 25.57 14.96
C VAL A 553 29.21 26.40 16.11
N GLU A 554 30.49 26.78 16.00
CA GLU A 554 31.21 27.58 16.99
C GLU A 554 30.69 29.01 17.05
N SER A 555 30.57 29.70 15.91
CA SER A 555 30.08 31.09 15.85
C SER A 555 28.64 31.26 16.37
N ASN A 556 27.79 30.25 16.21
CA ASN A 556 26.43 30.23 16.75
C ASN A 556 26.35 29.78 18.23
N ASN A 557 27.48 29.48 18.87
CA ASN A 557 27.58 29.01 20.27
C ASN A 557 26.83 27.70 20.51
N LEU A 558 26.97 26.73 19.59
CA LEU A 558 26.29 25.41 19.64
C LEU A 558 27.25 24.21 19.73
N ALA A 559 28.55 24.45 19.91
CA ALA A 559 29.58 23.40 19.97
C ALA A 559 29.35 22.34 21.07
N ASP A 560 28.84 22.74 22.24
CA ASP A 560 28.49 21.81 23.34
C ASP A 560 27.34 20.85 22.99
N ARG A 561 26.63 21.09 21.87
CA ARG A 561 25.39 20.40 21.49
C ARG A 561 25.41 19.84 20.06
N ILE A 562 26.40 20.19 19.23
CA ILE A 562 26.56 19.70 17.87
C ILE A 562 27.96 19.09 17.69
N ARG A 563 28.04 17.75 17.64
CA ARG A 563 29.28 16.99 17.47
C ARG A 563 29.49 16.60 16.01
N LEU A 564 30.49 17.21 15.37
CA LEU A 564 30.86 16.92 13.99
C LEU A 564 31.94 15.83 13.89
N VAL A 565 31.69 14.83 13.05
CA VAL A 565 32.55 13.67 12.81
C VAL A 565 32.87 13.59 11.32
N GLN A 566 34.15 13.61 10.96
CA GLN A 566 34.56 13.29 9.59
C GLN A 566 34.58 11.76 9.43
N THR A 567 34.09 11.27 8.30
CA THR A 567 33.98 9.85 7.95
C THR A 567 34.56 9.59 6.56
N ASP A 568 34.99 8.37 6.27
CA ASP A 568 35.33 7.96 4.90
C ASP A 568 34.13 7.32 4.18
N SER A 569 34.14 7.22 2.84
CA SER A 569 33.07 6.58 2.07
C SER A 569 32.83 5.09 2.41
N ASN A 570 33.84 4.45 3.01
CA ASN A 570 33.81 3.07 3.51
C ASN A 570 33.33 2.93 4.96
N ASP A 571 33.21 4.02 5.74
CA ASP A 571 32.58 3.99 7.06
C ASP A 571 31.07 3.70 6.93
N PRO A 572 30.41 3.14 7.97
CA PRO A 572 28.95 3.11 8.06
C PRO A 572 28.34 4.52 7.98
N LEU A 573 27.19 4.66 7.31
CA LEU A 573 26.43 5.92 7.27
C LEU A 573 25.89 6.31 8.66
N ILE A 574 25.70 5.32 9.55
CA ILE A 574 25.26 5.53 10.94
C ILE A 574 26.37 5.10 11.93
N PRO A 575 27.47 5.87 12.06
CA PRO A 575 28.69 5.46 12.76
C PRO A 575 28.62 5.69 14.28
N LEU A 576 27.68 5.01 14.94
CA LEU A 576 27.37 5.16 16.38
C LEU A 576 28.62 5.06 17.30
N ARG A 577 29.60 4.23 16.94
CA ARG A 577 30.87 4.06 17.69
C ARG A 577 31.74 5.33 17.61
N GLN A 578 31.92 5.91 16.43
CA GLN A 578 32.69 7.14 16.21
C GLN A 578 32.01 8.33 16.91
N MET A 579 30.67 8.32 16.98
CA MET A 579 29.85 9.31 17.69
C MET A 579 29.79 9.11 19.20
N GLN A 580 30.25 7.96 19.71
CA GLN A 580 30.24 7.57 21.13
C GLN A 580 28.81 7.55 21.73
N CYS A 581 27.83 7.11 20.94
CA CYS A 581 26.45 6.90 21.37
C CYS A 581 26.02 5.43 21.20
N GLU A 582 25.19 4.93 22.11
CA GLU A 582 24.61 3.58 22.01
C GLU A 582 23.32 3.57 21.17
N THR A 583 22.56 4.66 21.26
CA THR A 583 21.25 4.87 20.61
C THR A 583 21.10 6.30 20.10
N LEU A 584 20.12 6.49 19.20
CA LEU A 584 19.66 7.78 18.69
C LEU A 584 18.13 7.83 18.71
N ASP A 585 17.58 9.02 18.85
CA ASP A 585 16.16 9.30 18.65
C ASP A 585 15.82 9.39 17.16
N PHE A 586 16.70 9.98 16.35
CA PHE A 586 16.55 9.97 14.90
C PHE A 586 17.87 10.03 14.13
N VAL A 587 17.80 9.58 12.88
CA VAL A 587 18.77 9.80 11.81
C VAL A 587 18.05 10.55 10.70
N MET A 588 18.69 11.57 10.12
CA MET A 588 18.20 12.30 8.95
C MET A 588 19.28 12.46 7.89
N THR A 589 18.87 12.59 6.64
CA THR A 589 19.75 12.98 5.54
C THR A 589 19.00 13.75 4.45
N ASN A 590 19.75 14.56 3.71
CA ASN A 590 19.44 14.98 2.35
C ASN A 590 20.48 14.31 1.43
N PRO A 591 20.14 13.20 0.76
CA PRO A 591 21.09 12.45 -0.05
C PRO A 591 21.47 13.22 -1.33
N PRO A 592 22.62 12.88 -1.96
CA PRO A 592 22.92 13.32 -3.32
C PRO A 592 21.88 12.77 -4.31
N PHE A 593 21.59 13.51 -5.38
CA PHE A 593 20.38 13.30 -6.22
C PHE A 593 20.61 12.56 -7.54
N TYR A 594 21.86 12.46 -7.98
CA TYR A 594 22.26 11.94 -9.29
C TYR A 594 23.13 10.70 -9.15
N ASP A 595 23.04 9.76 -10.10
CA ASP A 595 23.88 8.55 -10.14
C ASP A 595 25.22 8.88 -10.80
N LEU A 596 25.19 9.59 -11.93
CA LEU A 596 26.37 10.02 -12.69
C LEU A 596 26.39 11.53 -12.96
N MET A 597 27.58 12.10 -13.12
CA MET A 597 27.78 13.49 -13.57
C MET A 597 27.09 13.76 -14.93
N GLN A 598 26.99 12.73 -15.77
CA GLN A 598 26.29 12.82 -17.06
C GLN A 598 24.77 12.98 -16.89
N ASP A 599 24.15 12.45 -15.83
CA ASP A 599 22.71 12.68 -15.56
C ASP A 599 22.47 14.13 -15.13
N MET A 600 23.38 14.67 -14.31
CA MET A 600 23.37 16.06 -13.88
C MET A 600 23.52 17.00 -15.08
N GLN A 601 24.53 16.78 -15.93
CA GLN A 601 24.74 17.54 -17.17
C GLN A 601 23.57 17.39 -18.15
N SER A 602 23.07 16.18 -18.38
CA SER A 602 21.90 15.93 -19.25
C SER A 602 20.65 16.64 -18.74
N SER A 603 20.48 16.75 -17.42
CA SER A 603 19.38 17.52 -16.84
C SER A 603 19.50 19.03 -17.10
N TYR A 604 20.70 19.56 -17.35
CA TYR A 604 20.88 20.96 -17.78
C TYR A 604 20.77 21.14 -19.30
N THR A 605 21.25 20.20 -20.12
CA THR A 605 21.25 20.35 -21.59
C THR A 605 19.92 20.04 -22.26
N ASN A 606 19.07 19.21 -21.65
CA ASN A 606 17.80 18.76 -22.23
C ASN A 606 16.62 19.68 -21.82
N LYS A 607 16.87 20.99 -21.67
CA LYS A 607 15.86 22.03 -21.40
C LYS A 607 16.03 23.19 -22.36
N HIS A 608 14.94 23.82 -22.78
CA HIS A 608 15.00 25.02 -23.62
C HIS A 608 15.11 26.31 -22.77
N ALA A 609 15.08 26.18 -21.42
CA ALA A 609 15.32 27.26 -20.46
C ALA A 609 16.34 26.84 -19.36
N PRO A 610 17.18 27.76 -18.85
CA PRO A 610 18.07 27.49 -17.72
C PRO A 610 17.30 27.27 -16.40
N PRO A 611 17.89 26.55 -15.42
CA PRO A 611 17.23 26.27 -14.13
C PRO A 611 16.93 27.54 -13.35
N SER A 612 15.88 27.52 -12.52
CA SER A 612 15.36 28.74 -11.85
C SER A 612 16.36 29.42 -10.89
N ALA A 613 17.28 28.67 -10.30
CA ALA A 613 18.30 29.12 -9.37
C ALA A 613 19.65 28.45 -9.64
N ILE A 614 20.75 29.13 -9.31
CA ILE A 614 22.10 28.58 -9.47
C ILE A 614 22.42 27.49 -8.45
N CYS A 615 22.95 26.36 -8.92
CA CYS A 615 23.42 25.27 -8.06
C CYS A 615 24.92 25.46 -7.76
N THR A 616 25.26 25.68 -6.49
CA THR A 616 26.66 25.82 -6.02
C THR A 616 27.21 24.55 -5.37
N GLY A 617 26.47 23.43 -5.41
CA GLY A 617 26.87 22.17 -4.78
C GLY A 617 28.07 21.52 -5.47
N SER A 618 28.99 21.00 -4.66
CA SER A 618 30.12 20.18 -5.12
C SER A 618 29.68 18.81 -5.61
N GLU A 619 30.52 18.11 -6.38
CA GLU A 619 30.19 16.79 -6.96
C GLU A 619 29.75 15.78 -5.89
N ASN A 620 30.41 15.74 -4.73
CA ASN A 620 30.08 14.84 -3.62
C ASN A 620 28.76 15.19 -2.89
N GLU A 621 28.30 16.44 -2.95
CA GLU A 621 26.96 16.84 -2.44
C GLU A 621 25.85 16.48 -3.43
N MET A 622 26.19 16.16 -4.68
CA MET A 622 25.26 16.08 -5.82
C MET A 622 25.13 14.69 -6.43
N ILE A 623 26.20 13.88 -6.41
CA ILE A 623 26.32 12.59 -7.09
C ILE A 623 26.66 11.48 -6.09
N CYS A 624 25.97 10.34 -6.16
CA CYS A 624 26.35 9.11 -5.47
C CYS A 624 25.83 7.87 -6.21
N PRO A 625 26.49 6.70 -6.13
CA PRO A 625 26.05 5.49 -6.82
C PRO A 625 24.59 5.10 -6.51
N GLY A 626 23.76 4.96 -7.55
CA GLY A 626 22.32 4.73 -7.48
C GLY A 626 21.46 5.95 -7.14
N GLY A 627 22.05 7.14 -7.04
CA GLY A 627 21.37 8.40 -6.69
C GLY A 627 20.64 8.38 -5.34
N ASP A 628 19.58 9.18 -5.21
CA ASP A 628 18.84 9.31 -3.95
C ASP A 628 18.22 7.98 -3.48
N ILE A 629 17.87 7.09 -4.41
CA ILE A 629 17.38 5.73 -4.12
C ILE A 629 18.51 4.83 -3.59
N GLY A 630 19.69 4.85 -4.20
CA GLY A 630 20.84 4.04 -3.79
C GLY A 630 21.32 4.39 -2.38
N PHE A 631 21.47 5.69 -2.10
CA PHE A 631 21.87 6.18 -0.78
C PHE A 631 20.86 5.79 0.32
N VAL A 632 19.56 5.97 0.06
CA VAL A 632 18.52 5.64 1.05
C VAL A 632 18.31 4.12 1.18
N THR A 633 18.55 3.33 0.12
CA THR A 633 18.61 1.87 0.24
C THR A 633 19.74 1.43 1.17
N ARG A 634 20.93 2.03 1.08
CA ARG A 634 22.03 1.76 2.02
C ARG A 634 21.67 2.11 3.46
N ILE A 635 20.94 3.21 3.70
CA ILE A 635 20.43 3.54 5.05
C ILE A 635 19.41 2.49 5.52
N LEU A 636 18.55 1.96 4.64
CA LEU A 636 17.64 0.86 4.97
C LEU A 636 18.42 -0.41 5.35
N ASP A 637 19.44 -0.79 4.59
CA ASP A 637 20.28 -1.97 4.87
C ASP A 637 21.07 -1.84 6.19
N GLU A 638 21.58 -0.65 6.52
CA GLU A 638 22.19 -0.38 7.84
C GLU A 638 21.12 -0.35 8.96
N SER A 639 19.92 0.16 8.69
CA SER A 639 18.81 0.21 9.66
C SER A 639 18.29 -1.18 10.06
N LEU A 640 18.26 -2.15 9.13
CA LEU A 640 17.86 -3.53 9.38
C LEU A 640 18.82 -4.25 10.35
N GLN A 641 20.06 -3.79 10.45
CA GLN A 641 21.07 -4.31 11.39
C GLN A 641 21.06 -3.57 12.74
N LEU A 642 20.70 -2.29 12.73
CA LEU A 642 20.66 -1.44 13.93
C LEU A 642 19.32 -1.52 14.69
N GLY A 643 18.22 -1.83 14.01
CA GLY A 643 16.89 -2.05 14.61
C GLY A 643 16.45 -0.88 15.50
N ASP A 644 16.01 -1.19 16.71
CA ASP A 644 15.52 -0.23 17.70
C ASP A 644 16.58 0.72 18.29
N ARG A 645 17.86 0.59 17.90
CA ARG A 645 18.92 1.51 18.36
C ARG A 645 18.73 2.93 17.85
N VAL A 646 18.05 3.12 16.71
CA VAL A 646 17.54 4.43 16.28
C VAL A 646 16.01 4.38 16.36
N GLN A 647 15.37 5.38 16.97
CA GLN A 647 13.91 5.43 17.01
C GLN A 647 13.27 5.79 15.65
N TRP A 648 13.84 6.74 14.89
CA TRP A 648 13.40 7.05 13.52
C TRP A 648 14.58 7.17 12.55
N TYR A 649 14.62 6.34 11.51
CA TYR A 649 15.47 6.54 10.34
C TYR A 649 14.71 7.39 9.35
N THR A 650 15.26 8.50 8.85
CA THR A 650 14.57 9.42 7.92
C THR A 650 15.45 9.86 6.77
N ALA A 651 14.85 10.08 5.60
CA ALA A 651 15.52 10.64 4.43
C ALA A 651 14.60 11.55 3.62
N MET A 652 15.13 12.68 3.13
CA MET A 652 14.48 13.51 2.13
C MET A 652 14.80 12.98 0.71
N LEU A 653 13.89 13.16 -0.24
CA LEU A 653 13.95 12.61 -1.59
C LEU A 653 13.56 13.68 -2.62
N GLY A 654 14.20 13.66 -3.78
CA GLY A 654 14.02 14.67 -4.82
C GLY A 654 12.80 14.46 -5.70
N LYS A 655 12.27 13.22 -5.75
CA LYS A 655 11.27 12.75 -6.72
C LYS A 655 10.22 11.86 -6.05
N MET A 656 8.95 12.00 -6.41
CA MET A 656 7.86 11.10 -5.97
C MET A 656 8.13 9.64 -6.36
N SER A 657 8.75 9.40 -7.52
CA SER A 657 9.13 8.06 -7.97
C SER A 657 10.23 7.42 -7.13
N SER A 658 11.14 8.22 -6.53
CA SER A 658 12.08 7.73 -5.52
C SER A 658 11.33 7.33 -4.24
N LEU A 659 10.39 8.17 -3.76
CA LEU A 659 9.55 7.83 -2.59
C LEU A 659 8.76 6.53 -2.80
N GLN A 660 8.14 6.35 -3.97
CA GLN A 660 7.41 5.13 -4.31
C GLN A 660 8.30 3.88 -4.23
N ARG A 661 9.54 3.94 -4.70
CA ARG A 661 10.50 2.82 -4.65
C ARG A 661 10.92 2.50 -3.21
N ILE A 662 11.33 3.50 -2.41
CA ILE A 662 11.71 3.28 -1.00
C ILE A 662 10.51 2.72 -0.20
N VAL A 663 9.30 3.22 -0.41
CA VAL A 663 8.11 2.72 0.29
C VAL A 663 7.74 1.28 -0.13
N SER A 664 8.05 0.85 -1.35
CA SER A 664 7.95 -0.57 -1.72
C SER A 664 9.02 -1.42 -1.01
N GLN A 665 10.29 -1.00 -1.00
CA GLN A 665 11.37 -1.71 -0.30
C GLN A 665 11.09 -1.85 1.21
N LEU A 666 10.53 -0.81 1.86
CA LEU A 666 10.08 -0.88 3.26
C LEU A 666 9.00 -1.95 3.47
N LYS A 667 8.02 -2.04 2.56
CA LYS A 667 6.95 -3.06 2.63
C LYS A 667 7.49 -4.47 2.35
N GLU A 668 8.43 -4.62 1.42
CA GLU A 668 9.08 -5.89 1.06
C GLU A 668 9.99 -6.41 2.17
N THR A 669 10.69 -5.53 2.88
CA THR A 669 11.51 -5.85 4.07
C THR A 669 10.69 -6.01 5.36
N GLY A 670 9.36 -5.88 5.30
CA GLY A 670 8.44 -6.08 6.42
C GLY A 670 8.29 -4.90 7.38
N VAL A 671 8.86 -3.73 7.06
CA VAL A 671 8.81 -2.53 7.90
C VAL A 671 7.40 -1.92 7.87
N SER A 672 6.64 -2.18 8.94
CA SER A 672 5.24 -1.77 9.08
C SER A 672 5.02 -0.43 9.78
N ASN A 673 6.04 0.12 10.44
CA ASN A 673 6.00 1.44 11.07
C ASN A 673 6.78 2.44 10.21
N PHE A 674 6.07 3.15 9.34
CA PHE A 674 6.64 4.21 8.53
C PHE A 674 5.70 5.40 8.41
N ALA A 675 6.28 6.55 8.10
CA ALA A 675 5.64 7.84 7.91
C ALA A 675 6.17 8.49 6.64
N VAL A 676 5.33 9.29 5.98
CA VAL A 676 5.65 9.98 4.73
C VAL A 676 5.14 11.41 4.77
N THR A 677 5.86 12.30 4.11
CA THR A 677 5.51 13.72 4.01
C THR A 677 5.78 14.30 2.63
N CYS A 678 4.91 15.21 2.20
CA CYS A 678 5.18 16.17 1.16
C CYS A 678 5.66 17.48 1.82
N LEU A 679 6.95 17.77 1.69
CA LEU A 679 7.60 18.99 2.14
C LEU A 679 7.52 20.02 1.01
N GLN A 680 6.38 20.71 0.93
CA GLN A 680 6.20 21.85 0.05
C GLN A 680 6.63 23.12 0.78
N ALA A 681 7.42 23.97 0.11
CA ALA A 681 7.78 25.30 0.59
C ALA A 681 7.42 26.33 -0.50
N GLY A 682 6.46 27.20 -0.19
CA GLY A 682 5.84 28.07 -1.19
C GLY A 682 5.12 27.30 -2.31
N HIS A 683 4.91 27.96 -3.44
CA HIS A 683 4.02 27.41 -4.49
C HIS A 683 4.68 26.48 -5.51
N ARG A 684 6.02 26.36 -5.55
CA ARG A 684 6.73 25.60 -6.61
C ARG A 684 7.43 24.33 -6.17
N THR A 685 8.23 24.38 -5.10
CA THR A 685 9.08 23.23 -4.78
C THR A 685 8.40 22.28 -3.81
N LYS A 686 8.01 21.12 -4.33
CA LYS A 686 7.74 19.93 -3.53
C LYS A 686 9.05 19.14 -3.36
N ARG A 687 9.30 18.67 -2.15
CA ARG A 687 10.22 17.57 -1.83
C ARG A 687 9.43 16.53 -1.04
N TRP A 688 9.92 15.31 -1.00
CA TRP A 688 9.31 14.24 -0.22
C TRP A 688 10.25 13.84 0.90
N ALA A 689 9.72 13.36 2.02
CA ALA A 689 10.55 12.63 2.97
C ALA A 689 9.81 11.38 3.46
N VAL A 690 10.61 10.38 3.80
CA VAL A 690 10.19 9.11 4.38
C VAL A 690 10.89 8.92 5.71
N ALA A 691 10.17 8.35 6.66
CA ALA A 691 10.67 7.98 7.97
C ALA A 691 10.20 6.58 8.31
N TRP A 692 11.05 5.74 8.90
CA TRP A 692 10.69 4.40 9.34
C TRP A 692 11.31 4.04 10.68
N SER A 693 10.69 3.06 11.34
CA SER A 693 11.06 2.62 12.68
C SER A 693 10.84 1.12 12.84
N PHE A 694 11.65 0.48 13.68
CA PHE A 694 11.40 -0.88 14.16
C PHE A 694 10.62 -0.87 15.49
N ARG A 695 10.60 0.28 16.19
CA ARG A 695 9.89 0.44 17.46
C ARG A 695 8.39 0.41 17.23
N ASP A 696 7.67 0.01 18.26
CA ASP A 696 6.22 -0.18 18.23
C ASP A 696 5.40 1.11 18.42
N PHE A 697 6.01 2.23 18.84
CA PHE A 697 5.34 3.53 18.96
C PHE A 697 4.92 4.11 17.60
N ARG A 698 3.66 4.54 17.48
CA ARG A 698 3.04 4.98 16.21
C ARG A 698 2.81 6.50 16.18
N PRO A 699 3.32 7.24 15.19
CA PRO A 699 3.21 8.70 15.12
C PRO A 699 1.79 9.16 14.80
N ARG A 700 1.47 10.44 15.07
CA ARG A 700 0.13 11.01 14.84
C ARG A 700 -0.26 10.95 13.36
N ASN A 701 -1.53 10.70 13.05
CA ASN A 701 -1.94 10.28 11.69
C ASN A 701 -1.65 11.32 10.60
N ASP A 702 -1.81 12.60 10.95
CA ASP A 702 -1.46 13.78 10.15
C ASP A 702 0.06 13.96 9.98
N VAL A 703 0.87 13.51 10.93
CA VAL A 703 2.34 13.47 10.82
C VAL A 703 2.80 12.27 9.99
N ALA A 704 2.14 11.12 10.15
CA ALA A 704 2.40 9.89 9.41
C ALA A 704 2.06 9.98 7.92
N ARG A 705 1.15 10.88 7.56
CA ARG A 705 0.53 11.04 6.23
C ARG A 705 0.45 12.53 5.88
N HIS A 706 1.59 13.23 5.97
CA HIS A 706 1.63 14.69 5.94
C HIS A 706 1.65 15.27 4.53
N GLY A 707 0.85 16.31 4.28
CA GLY A 707 0.79 17.02 3.00
C GLY A 707 0.23 16.19 1.83
N GLU A 708 0.35 16.73 0.62
CA GLU A 708 -0.23 16.16 -0.60
C GLU A 708 0.57 14.93 -1.09
N LEU A 709 -0.04 13.73 -0.98
CA LEU A 709 0.59 12.45 -1.28
C LEU A 709 -0.38 11.49 -1.98
N VAL A 710 0.13 10.73 -2.95
CA VAL A 710 -0.64 9.70 -3.66
C VAL A 710 -0.92 8.50 -2.75
N HIS A 711 -2.10 7.88 -2.87
CA HIS A 711 -2.55 6.84 -1.93
C HIS A 711 -1.58 5.64 -1.82
N ALA A 712 -0.88 5.29 -2.91
CA ALA A 712 0.07 4.17 -2.96
C ALA A 712 1.25 4.28 -1.97
N VAL A 713 1.70 5.50 -1.62
CA VAL A 713 2.82 5.71 -0.70
C VAL A 713 2.38 5.82 0.76
N LEU A 714 1.08 5.89 1.06
CA LEU A 714 0.61 6.13 2.42
C LEU A 714 0.75 4.87 3.32
N PRO A 715 1.18 5.03 4.58
CA PRO A 715 1.08 3.98 5.60
C PRO A 715 -0.37 3.74 6.01
N SER A 716 -0.59 2.67 6.77
CA SER A 716 -1.86 2.40 7.44
C SER A 716 -2.25 3.56 8.39
N PRO A 717 -3.52 3.99 8.45
CA PRO A 717 -3.97 5.05 9.36
C PRO A 717 -3.63 4.75 10.83
N THR A 718 -2.99 5.70 11.52
CA THR A 718 -2.69 5.60 12.96
C THR A 718 -3.78 6.22 13.84
N ALA A 719 -4.91 6.60 13.23
CA ALA A 719 -6.13 7.02 13.92
C ALA A 719 -7.39 6.61 13.13
N GLN A 720 -8.51 6.48 13.84
CA GLN A 720 -9.85 6.26 13.28
C GLN A 720 -10.90 7.02 14.11
N THR A 721 -11.78 7.76 13.43
CA THR A 721 -12.93 8.42 14.05
C THR A 721 -14.19 7.54 13.94
N ILE A 722 -14.97 7.48 15.01
CA ILE A 722 -16.30 6.87 15.06
C ILE A 722 -17.33 7.98 15.24
N ALA A 723 -18.18 8.19 14.23
CA ALA A 723 -19.32 9.09 14.36
C ALA A 723 -20.40 8.49 15.29
N VAL A 724 -20.88 9.31 16.22
CA VAL A 724 -21.97 9.04 17.16
C VAL A 724 -22.97 10.22 17.11
N PRO A 725 -23.64 10.45 15.96
CA PRO A 725 -24.44 11.64 15.73
C PRO A 725 -25.52 11.85 16.78
N MET A 726 -25.82 13.11 17.08
CA MET A 726 -26.72 13.59 18.14
C MET A 726 -26.28 13.27 19.59
N MET A 727 -25.13 12.60 19.81
CA MET A 727 -24.64 12.23 21.15
C MET A 727 -23.64 13.25 21.73
N SER A 728 -23.69 13.44 23.05
CA SER A 728 -22.73 14.29 23.78
C SER A 728 -21.41 13.58 24.10
N ALA A 729 -20.36 14.36 24.31
CA ALA A 729 -19.06 13.86 24.78
C ALA A 729 -19.17 13.08 26.10
N GLU A 730 -20.06 13.50 27.00
CA GLU A 730 -20.32 12.85 28.28
C GLU A 730 -20.98 11.47 28.09
N TRP A 731 -22.00 11.38 27.22
CA TRP A 731 -22.63 10.10 26.88
C TRP A 731 -21.61 9.13 26.30
N ALA A 732 -20.81 9.61 25.33
CA ALA A 732 -19.79 8.81 24.68
C ALA A 732 -18.71 8.36 25.67
N GLY A 733 -18.22 9.26 26.52
CA GLY A 733 -17.25 8.97 27.57
C GLY A 733 -17.74 7.93 28.57
N LYS A 734 -18.97 8.06 29.07
CA LYS A 734 -19.59 7.05 29.95
C LYS A 734 -19.73 5.69 29.25
N LYS A 735 -20.10 5.68 27.97
CA LYS A 735 -20.27 4.45 27.19
C LYS A 735 -18.93 3.76 26.88
N VAL A 736 -17.88 4.52 26.59
CA VAL A 736 -16.51 4.00 26.44
C VAL A 736 -16.00 3.44 27.77
N ASP A 737 -16.04 4.20 28.86
CA ASP A 737 -15.55 3.76 30.18
C ASP A 737 -16.26 2.47 30.66
N ALA A 738 -17.58 2.37 30.48
CA ALA A 738 -18.33 1.14 30.75
C ALA A 738 -17.86 -0.03 29.87
N THR A 739 -17.69 0.20 28.56
CA THR A 739 -17.22 -0.84 27.62
C THR A 739 -15.81 -1.33 27.97
N LEU A 740 -14.91 -0.43 28.41
CA LEU A 740 -13.55 -0.79 28.81
C LEU A 740 -13.51 -1.56 30.15
N LYS A 741 -14.44 -1.30 31.07
CA LYS A 741 -14.56 -2.04 32.34
C LYS A 741 -14.95 -3.51 32.17
N GLU A 742 -15.56 -3.89 31.03
CA GLU A 742 -15.86 -5.29 30.70
C GLU A 742 -14.66 -6.07 30.12
N LEU A 743 -13.54 -5.40 29.85
CA LEU A 743 -12.39 -5.96 29.15
C LEU A 743 -11.17 -6.13 30.06
N ASP A 744 -10.30 -7.08 29.68
CA ASP A 744 -9.04 -7.36 30.37
C ASP A 744 -7.95 -6.41 29.87
N VAL A 745 -8.04 -5.14 30.28
CA VAL A 745 -7.20 -4.03 29.77
C VAL A 745 -6.67 -3.18 30.90
N GLN A 746 -5.41 -2.75 30.79
CA GLN A 746 -4.90 -1.63 31.58
C GLN A 746 -5.52 -0.34 31.02
N ARG A 747 -5.89 0.57 31.92
CA ARG A 747 -6.72 1.73 31.56
C ARG A 747 -6.38 2.95 32.41
N GLN A 748 -6.12 4.07 31.74
CA GLN A 748 -5.94 5.38 32.37
C GLN A 748 -7.02 6.30 31.82
N TRP A 749 -8.03 6.65 32.63
CA TRP A 749 -9.21 7.40 32.16
C TRP A 749 -9.43 8.67 32.99
N ARG A 750 -9.63 9.80 32.30
CA ARG A 750 -9.95 11.11 32.90
C ARG A 750 -11.42 11.39 32.65
N ALA A 751 -12.21 11.43 33.72
CA ALA A 751 -13.66 11.55 33.63
C ALA A 751 -14.11 12.97 33.23
N GLU A 752 -13.29 13.97 33.55
CA GLU A 752 -13.53 15.40 33.37
C GLU A 752 -13.38 15.83 31.90
N THR A 753 -12.56 15.10 31.14
CA THR A 753 -12.23 15.39 29.72
C THR A 753 -12.63 14.25 28.78
N PHE A 754 -13.36 13.25 29.28
CA PHE A 754 -13.82 12.05 28.54
C PHE A 754 -12.72 11.42 27.65
N THR A 755 -11.51 11.39 28.19
CA THR A 755 -10.28 11.05 27.46
C THR A 755 -9.46 10.06 28.27
N GLY A 756 -8.85 9.08 27.60
CA GLY A 756 -7.97 8.11 28.26
C GLY A 756 -7.08 7.32 27.32
N VAL A 757 -6.29 6.42 27.91
CA VAL A 757 -5.50 5.41 27.22
C VAL A 757 -5.95 4.03 27.68
N MET A 758 -6.08 3.11 26.71
CA MET A 758 -6.33 1.68 26.90
C MET A 758 -5.10 0.93 26.41
N GLU A 759 -4.62 -0.03 27.19
CA GLU A 759 -3.47 -0.86 26.86
C GLU A 759 -3.77 -2.35 27.09
N THR A 760 -3.22 -3.22 26.25
CA THR A 760 -3.42 -4.67 26.38
C THR A 760 -2.28 -5.51 25.80
N LYS A 761 -2.05 -6.66 26.44
CA LYS A 761 -1.11 -7.71 25.98
C LYS A 761 -1.70 -8.58 24.84
N GLY A 762 -2.92 -8.33 24.36
CA GLY A 762 -3.47 -9.03 23.20
C GLY A 762 -4.95 -8.77 22.89
N ASN A 763 -5.55 -9.60 22.02
CA ASN A 763 -6.98 -9.49 21.72
C ASN A 763 -7.82 -10.04 22.88
N VAL A 764 -8.48 -9.16 23.64
CA VAL A 764 -9.31 -9.55 24.81
C VAL A 764 -10.83 -9.45 24.55
N TRP A 765 -11.24 -8.74 23.50
CA TRP A 765 -12.65 -8.44 23.20
C TRP A 765 -13.36 -9.40 22.24
N SER A 766 -12.63 -10.16 21.43
CA SER A 766 -13.23 -11.06 20.43
C SER A 766 -14.08 -12.17 21.06
N ARG A 767 -14.97 -12.78 20.25
CA ARG A 767 -15.75 -13.96 20.64
C ARG A 767 -14.84 -15.17 20.98
N ALA A 768 -13.62 -15.22 20.44
CA ALA A 768 -12.63 -16.25 20.74
C ALA A 768 -11.93 -15.98 22.09
N ALA A 769 -11.47 -14.75 22.31
CA ALA A 769 -10.82 -14.33 23.55
C ALA A 769 -11.71 -14.53 24.79
N ARG A 770 -12.95 -14.03 24.73
CA ARG A 770 -13.94 -14.21 25.81
C ARG A 770 -14.33 -15.68 26.05
N ARG A 771 -14.13 -16.57 25.08
CA ARG A 771 -14.24 -18.02 25.30
C ARG A 771 -13.01 -18.59 25.99
N LYS A 772 -11.79 -18.25 25.56
CA LYS A 772 -10.55 -18.65 26.26
C LYS A 772 -10.59 -18.25 27.74
N ARG A 773 -10.96 -16.99 28.06
CA ARG A 773 -11.08 -16.51 29.45
C ARG A 773 -12.08 -17.31 30.29
N LYS A 774 -13.20 -17.77 29.71
CA LYS A 774 -14.17 -18.65 30.40
C LYS A 774 -13.67 -20.09 30.62
N PHE A 775 -12.70 -20.57 29.85
CA PHE A 775 -12.06 -21.88 30.07
C PHE A 775 -10.82 -21.82 30.97
N ALA A 776 -10.23 -20.63 31.18
CA ALA A 776 -9.12 -20.42 32.11
C ALA A 776 -9.54 -20.42 33.59
N GLY A 777 -10.82 -20.18 33.88
CA GLY A 777 -11.37 -20.09 35.24
C GLY A 777 -11.05 -18.75 35.94
N PRO A 778 -11.59 -18.52 37.15
CA PRO A 778 -11.16 -17.44 38.02
C PRO A 778 -9.92 -17.86 38.81
N THR A 779 -8.83 -17.10 38.72
CA THR A 779 -7.69 -17.22 39.63
C THR A 779 -8.01 -16.54 40.96
N GLU A 780 -8.79 -17.21 41.80
CA GLU A 780 -8.81 -16.95 43.25
C GLU A 780 -7.76 -17.83 43.94
N GLY A 781 -7.23 -17.35 45.06
CA GLY A 781 -5.89 -17.72 45.54
C GLY A 781 -5.71 -19.18 45.98
N LYS A 782 -4.48 -19.68 45.81
CA LYS A 782 -3.94 -20.82 46.55
C LYS A 782 -2.50 -20.54 46.99
N GLU A 783 -2.33 -20.46 48.29
CA GLU A 783 -1.05 -20.71 48.94
C GLU A 783 -0.87 -22.24 49.10
N ASP A 784 0.35 -22.72 48.84
CA ASP A 784 0.96 -23.99 49.26
C ASP A 784 0.38 -25.39 48.90
N ALA A 785 1.32 -26.35 49.00
CA ALA A 785 1.21 -27.82 49.06
C ALA A 785 1.05 -28.66 47.76
N ASP A 786 2.20 -29.10 47.21
CA ASP A 786 2.64 -30.52 47.05
C ASP A 786 1.80 -31.54 46.20
N VAL A 787 2.33 -32.52 45.44
CA VAL A 787 3.69 -33.06 45.18
C VAL A 787 3.79 -33.63 43.74
N ARG A 788 4.91 -33.43 43.01
CA ARG A 788 5.42 -34.24 41.86
C ARG A 788 4.54 -34.35 40.57
N MET A 789 5.06 -34.76 39.41
CA MET A 789 6.41 -35.25 39.04
C MET A 789 7.13 -34.31 38.03
N LYS A 790 8.47 -34.35 38.06
CA LYS A 790 9.31 -33.87 36.95
C LYS A 790 9.14 -34.78 35.71
N ASN A 791 9.23 -34.19 34.53
CA ASN A 791 10.10 -34.71 33.47
C ASN A 791 11.10 -33.59 33.12
N GLU A 792 12.30 -33.96 32.68
CA GLU A 792 13.43 -33.03 32.54
C GLU A 792 13.72 -32.77 31.07
N ASP A 793 13.43 -31.56 30.61
CA ASP A 793 14.02 -30.97 29.40
C ASP A 793 14.34 -29.49 29.70
N GLY A 794 15.60 -29.10 29.45
CA GLY A 794 16.18 -27.86 29.94
C GLY A 794 15.86 -26.64 29.08
N ALA A 795 14.63 -26.13 29.15
CA ALA A 795 14.31 -24.75 28.77
C ALA A 795 14.41 -23.85 30.01
N GLN A 796 15.22 -22.80 29.94
CA GLN A 796 15.12 -21.71 30.92
C GLN A 796 13.77 -21.02 30.73
N SER A 797 12.93 -21.07 31.76
CA SER A 797 11.70 -20.28 31.85
C SER A 797 12.07 -18.85 32.25
N ASP A 798 12.65 -18.10 31.33
CA ASP A 798 12.77 -16.66 31.48
C ASP A 798 11.35 -16.08 31.51
N GLU A 799 11.00 -15.39 32.59
CA GLU A 799 9.66 -14.85 32.82
C GLU A 799 9.43 -13.60 31.95
N GLU A 800 9.18 -13.81 30.66
CA GLU A 800 8.77 -12.72 29.76
C GLU A 800 7.47 -12.09 30.26
N GLU A 801 7.57 -10.91 30.89
CA GLU A 801 6.43 -10.04 31.21
C GLU A 801 5.74 -9.56 29.92
N GLY A 802 4.93 -10.44 29.30
CA GLY A 802 4.50 -10.34 27.89
C GLY A 802 4.28 -8.92 27.35
N GLN A 803 4.96 -8.61 26.25
CA GLN A 803 5.03 -7.28 25.65
C GLN A 803 3.65 -6.66 25.38
N MET A 804 3.55 -5.33 25.50
CA MET A 804 2.29 -4.61 25.23
C MET A 804 1.94 -4.66 23.74
N ALA A 805 0.92 -5.42 23.38
CA ALA A 805 0.55 -5.70 21.99
C ALA A 805 -0.21 -4.54 21.31
N LEU A 806 -0.95 -3.74 22.09
CA LEU A 806 -1.69 -2.58 21.61
C LEU A 806 -1.88 -1.54 22.73
N ALA A 807 -1.59 -0.27 22.43
CA ALA A 807 -2.09 0.88 23.19
C ALA A 807 -2.91 1.82 22.28
N VAL A 808 -4.04 2.32 22.77
CA VAL A 808 -4.95 3.24 22.05
C VAL A 808 -5.36 4.40 22.97
N LYS A 809 -5.14 5.62 22.48
CA LYS A 809 -5.67 6.86 23.05
C LYS A 809 -7.09 7.08 22.54
N ILE A 810 -8.00 7.43 23.44
CA ILE A 810 -9.43 7.55 23.17
C ILE A 810 -9.86 8.94 23.62
N ILE A 811 -10.47 9.71 22.72
CA ILE A 811 -10.95 11.07 22.97
C ILE A 811 -12.42 11.14 22.56
N CYS A 812 -13.33 11.32 23.52
CA CYS A 812 -14.75 11.51 23.22
C CYS A 812 -15.04 13.00 23.09
N LYS A 813 -15.73 13.39 22.01
CA LYS A 813 -16.22 14.76 21.79
C LYS A 813 -17.72 14.73 21.50
N GLN A 814 -18.30 15.89 21.22
CA GLN A 814 -19.65 15.97 20.67
C GLN A 814 -19.67 15.27 19.29
N GLU A 815 -20.63 14.37 19.11
CA GLU A 815 -20.89 13.58 17.89
C GLU A 815 -19.74 12.70 17.33
N GLU A 816 -18.55 12.67 17.94
CA GLU A 816 -17.46 11.77 17.55
C GLU A 816 -16.69 11.15 18.74
N VAL A 817 -16.14 9.96 18.52
CA VAL A 817 -15.10 9.36 19.35
C VAL A 817 -13.87 9.09 18.47
N GLN A 818 -12.75 9.69 18.82
CA GLN A 818 -11.48 9.52 18.12
C GLN A 818 -10.63 8.45 18.81
N LEU A 819 -10.18 7.46 18.02
CA LEU A 819 -9.31 6.37 18.46
C LEU A 819 -7.95 6.52 17.78
N ARG A 820 -6.87 6.61 18.56
CA ARG A 820 -5.52 6.96 18.11
C ARG A 820 -4.55 5.86 18.56
N TRP A 821 -3.96 5.15 17.60
CA TRP A 821 -3.04 4.03 17.82
C TRP A 821 -1.71 4.56 18.35
N LEU A 822 -1.37 4.27 19.61
CA LEU A 822 -0.15 4.78 20.26
C LEU A 822 1.03 3.82 20.14
N LYS A 823 0.78 2.53 20.36
CA LYS A 823 1.81 1.48 20.48
C LYS A 823 1.29 0.15 19.94
N GLY A 824 2.19 -0.69 19.46
CA GLY A 824 1.94 -2.05 18.99
C GLY A 824 2.18 -2.19 17.50
N ASN A 825 2.42 -3.42 17.02
CA ASN A 825 2.77 -3.68 15.63
C ASN A 825 1.65 -4.27 14.76
N ASP A 826 0.55 -4.75 15.36
CA ASP A 826 -0.58 -5.34 14.61
C ASP A 826 -1.70 -4.33 14.30
N TYR A 827 -1.75 -3.87 13.04
CA TYR A 827 -2.83 -3.01 12.53
C TYR A 827 -4.19 -3.72 12.44
N VAL A 828 -4.22 -5.05 12.29
CA VAL A 828 -5.45 -5.85 12.34
C VAL A 828 -5.99 -5.90 13.78
N LEU A 829 -5.12 -5.93 14.78
CA LEU A 829 -5.51 -5.81 16.19
C LEU A 829 -6.08 -4.41 16.49
N PHE A 830 -5.43 -3.33 16.05
CA PHE A 830 -5.94 -1.97 16.19
C PHE A 830 -7.31 -1.80 15.52
N THR A 831 -7.47 -2.18 14.24
CA THR A 831 -8.76 -2.08 13.54
C THR A 831 -9.83 -3.01 14.12
N SER A 832 -9.45 -4.16 14.68
CA SER A 832 -10.36 -5.03 15.45
C SER A 832 -10.89 -4.35 16.72
N PHE A 833 -10.04 -3.61 17.44
CA PHE A 833 -10.44 -2.80 18.58
C PHE A 833 -11.40 -1.67 18.15
N CYS A 834 -11.06 -0.91 17.12
CA CYS A 834 -11.90 0.17 16.61
C CYS A 834 -13.27 -0.32 16.14
N GLY A 835 -13.33 -1.45 15.42
CA GLY A 835 -14.59 -2.08 15.03
C GLY A 835 -15.42 -2.58 16.23
N MET A 836 -14.77 -3.03 17.31
CA MET A 836 -15.46 -3.39 18.55
C MET A 836 -16.04 -2.15 19.24
N MET A 837 -15.27 -1.08 19.38
CA MET A 837 -15.73 0.16 20.00
C MET A 837 -16.86 0.82 19.18
N LYS A 838 -16.80 0.75 17.84
CA LYS A 838 -17.88 1.20 16.96
C LYS A 838 -19.19 0.46 17.22
N ARG A 839 -19.16 -0.87 17.40
CA ARG A 839 -20.35 -1.66 17.78
C ARG A 839 -20.87 -1.27 19.16
N ALA A 840 -19.97 -1.13 20.14
CA ALA A 840 -20.36 -0.78 21.51
C ALA A 840 -21.03 0.60 21.61
N LEU A 841 -20.58 1.57 20.81
CA LEU A 841 -21.16 2.91 20.73
C LEU A 841 -22.43 2.94 19.87
N THR A 842 -22.38 2.47 18.62
CA THR A 842 -23.44 2.73 17.63
C THR A 842 -24.52 1.64 17.55
N GLY A 843 -24.32 0.48 18.19
CA GLY A 843 -25.20 -0.69 18.08
C GLY A 843 -25.18 -1.39 16.71
N LYS A 844 -24.56 -0.80 15.69
CA LYS A 844 -24.47 -1.32 14.31
C LYS A 844 -23.17 -2.12 14.13
N ALA A 845 -23.26 -3.23 13.39
CA ALA A 845 -22.23 -4.27 13.23
C ALA A 845 -20.88 -3.77 12.68
#